data_AF-A0A8T4TBQ1-F1
#
_entry.id   AF-A0A8T4TBQ1-F1
#
_cell.length_a   1.000
_cell.length_b   1.000
_cell.length_c   1.000
_cell.angle_alpha   90.00
_cell.angle_beta   90.00
_cell.angle_gamma   90.00
#
_symmetry.space_group_name_H-M   'P 1'
#
loop_
_entity.id
_entity.type
_entity.pdbx_description
1 polymer ?
#
loop_
_entity_poly.entity_id
_entity_poly.type
_entity_poly.pdbx_seq_one_letter_code
_entity_poly.pdbx_strand_id
1 'polypeptide(L)'
;MKRLQYFFVFIILAASASAFDANVVTYRDNYAPLETFQAEVIFNEDPAVDLTSTNFELYRDGSIATLNFVEKLNSRHYFVYFDIPNTEDGEYHFKLKNVKYIEGEILKTFGKQKPFNVNSINDGFDYLISSQNPDGSFGTAGKTALAGLALKNAYNEMANNAVSYLTANQDPTGCYPHGNCKVIDSSLALIALKEFNENYIKTRNWLKDAGNNYEIGSWNLKINGNGVCSYENENYTISGQLDIEVSSSNITIECDSEFNFILRHSYLGNDYNIYEYFGSEFSYGIEDSGCYGVGFKDKCDYISTLYASWGLQKVGEFYPEDYLINNRLENRTLDHALGYIIHGDDYSRDWLLNNQIGSYWSYNSASISQTPDYYISALASYALKDEIVFAGSKNYLSDKTENDMLSSSMILYLLFNDQTIQDSVSVSPGIVNNKNIFELVLTNHENPVSVNIEAPNFTGLPSEIELGGSSEFEVNIPENTESFEINIEYSNKSYTIPVILEVIEEGTVLLPPPRDALKFILDKDIINLTANRRDVLFDEISFTNSWDFNIGNVSIILTGNLNEIIELKEDRFDLIGSGDTISTELTINSERDAGLNFYQGFIVLKSAKTVDSVPMILNFEEGETAADEGATDAMDVEAENEETIEETVSTTSSQEEEKGSLWWLWLLIILMIVVIAFLFFRRKKVITEDLGDYIKK
;
A
#
# COMPACT_ATOMS: atom_id res chain seq x y z
N MET A 1 -20.79 -11.89 -66.13
CA MET A 1 -21.42 -10.59 -65.77
C MET A 1 -22.41 -10.70 -64.61
N LYS A 2 -23.46 -11.54 -64.61
CA LYS A 2 -24.49 -11.56 -63.53
C LYS A 2 -24.07 -11.97 -62.10
N ARG A 3 -22.82 -12.36 -61.83
CA ARG A 3 -22.33 -12.65 -60.45
C ARG A 3 -21.55 -11.50 -59.80
N LEU A 4 -21.12 -10.49 -60.55
CA LEU A 4 -20.31 -9.38 -60.00
C LEU A 4 -21.15 -8.31 -59.28
N GLN A 5 -22.42 -8.15 -59.68
CA GLN A 5 -23.31 -7.15 -59.09
C GLN A 5 -23.72 -7.47 -57.64
N TYR A 6 -23.78 -8.75 -57.25
CA TYR A 6 -24.15 -9.12 -55.88
C TYR A 6 -23.05 -8.80 -54.84
N PHE A 7 -21.78 -8.76 -55.27
CA PHE A 7 -20.68 -8.39 -54.38
C PHE A 7 -20.68 -6.88 -54.08
N PHE A 8 -21.04 -6.06 -55.07
CA PHE A 8 -21.16 -4.60 -54.89
C PHE A 8 -22.36 -4.17 -54.05
N VAL A 9 -23.46 -4.93 -54.06
CA VAL A 9 -24.65 -4.64 -53.24
C VAL A 9 -24.42 -4.92 -51.75
N PHE A 10 -23.57 -5.90 -51.41
CA PHE A 10 -23.30 -6.25 -50.00
C PHE A 10 -22.39 -5.24 -49.28
N ILE A 11 -21.56 -4.50 -50.02
CA ILE A 11 -20.62 -3.50 -49.46
C ILE A 11 -21.32 -2.16 -49.16
N ILE A 12 -22.46 -1.87 -49.81
CA ILE A 12 -23.19 -0.60 -49.67
C ILE A 12 -24.16 -0.61 -48.46
N LEU A 13 -24.40 -1.76 -47.83
CA LEU A 13 -25.27 -1.89 -46.65
C LEU A 13 -24.51 -1.88 -45.31
N ALA A 14 -23.18 -1.80 -45.33
CA ALA A 14 -22.37 -1.47 -44.16
C ALA A 14 -22.36 0.05 -43.90
N ALA A 15 -23.54 0.66 -43.89
CA ALA A 15 -23.71 1.99 -43.29
C ALA A 15 -23.61 1.80 -41.77
N SER A 16 -22.52 2.28 -41.17
CA SER A 16 -22.32 2.25 -39.73
C SER A 16 -23.42 3.08 -39.05
N ALA A 17 -24.47 2.42 -38.57
CA ALA A 17 -25.42 3.05 -37.67
C ALA A 17 -24.69 3.37 -36.37
N SER A 18 -24.48 4.65 -36.08
CA SER A 18 -24.18 5.11 -34.74
C SER A 18 -25.27 4.61 -33.82
N ALA A 19 -24.89 3.88 -32.77
CA ALA A 19 -25.77 3.72 -31.63
C ALA A 19 -25.72 5.03 -30.84
N PHE A 20 -26.87 5.51 -30.35
CA PHE A 20 -26.92 6.64 -29.43
C PHE A 20 -26.06 6.33 -28.20
N ASP A 21 -25.04 7.13 -27.94
CA ASP A 21 -24.11 6.98 -26.83
C ASP A 21 -23.67 8.36 -26.30
N ALA A 22 -23.14 8.36 -25.09
CA ALA A 22 -22.61 9.53 -24.42
C ALA A 22 -21.19 9.24 -23.91
N ASN A 23 -20.23 10.10 -24.24
CA ASN A 23 -18.93 10.07 -23.60
C ASN A 23 -19.01 10.83 -22.26
N VAL A 24 -18.40 10.28 -21.22
CA VAL A 24 -18.42 10.83 -19.87
C VAL A 24 -16.98 11.20 -19.49
N VAL A 25 -16.65 12.48 -19.58
CA VAL A 25 -15.37 13.00 -19.09
C VAL A 25 -15.45 13.06 -17.57
N THR A 26 -14.43 12.55 -16.88
CA THR A 26 -14.14 12.86 -15.47
C THR A 26 -12.77 13.52 -15.41
N TYR A 27 -12.59 14.46 -14.47
CA TYR A 27 -11.30 15.13 -14.29
C TYR A 27 -10.30 14.27 -13.51
N ARG A 28 -10.82 13.50 -12.55
CA ARG A 28 -10.08 12.57 -11.68
C ARG A 28 -10.98 11.35 -11.45
N ASP A 29 -10.38 10.20 -11.17
CA ASP A 29 -11.10 8.97 -10.82
C ASP A 29 -10.89 8.55 -9.35
N ASN A 30 -10.21 9.39 -8.56
CA ASN A 30 -10.01 9.24 -7.11
C ASN A 30 -10.29 10.57 -6.39
N TYR A 31 -10.98 10.51 -5.25
CA TYR A 31 -11.41 11.65 -4.45
C TYR A 31 -11.36 11.31 -2.95
N ALA A 32 -11.45 12.32 -2.09
CA ALA A 32 -11.82 12.17 -0.67
C ALA A 32 -13.32 12.44 -0.47
N PRO A 33 -13.93 12.06 0.67
CA PRO A 33 -15.28 12.51 1.04
C PRO A 33 -15.37 14.04 1.08
N LEU A 34 -16.55 14.61 0.84
CA LEU A 34 -16.82 16.06 0.82
C LEU A 34 -16.15 16.88 -0.30
N GLU A 35 -15.33 16.25 -1.14
CA GLU A 35 -14.76 16.88 -2.34
C GLU A 35 -15.78 17.08 -3.48
N THR A 36 -15.54 18.05 -4.35
CA THR A 36 -16.40 18.26 -5.52
C THR A 36 -16.01 17.31 -6.66
N PHE A 37 -16.94 16.46 -7.09
CA PHE A 37 -16.85 15.64 -8.30
C PHE A 37 -17.31 16.45 -9.52
N GLN A 38 -16.50 16.50 -10.58
CA GLN A 38 -16.82 17.18 -11.85
C GLN A 38 -16.85 16.18 -13.01
N ALA A 39 -17.87 16.27 -13.87
CA ALA A 39 -17.95 15.49 -15.11
C ALA A 39 -18.63 16.26 -16.25
N GLU A 40 -18.26 15.91 -17.49
CA GLU A 40 -18.94 16.33 -18.71
C GLU A 40 -19.63 15.15 -19.36
N VAL A 41 -20.80 15.39 -19.96
CA VAL A 41 -21.53 14.40 -20.75
C VAL A 41 -21.72 14.95 -22.16
N ILE A 42 -21.09 14.27 -23.13
CA ILE A 42 -21.05 14.66 -24.54
C ILE A 42 -21.73 13.56 -25.37
N PHE A 43 -22.91 13.86 -25.93
CA PHE A 43 -23.68 12.92 -26.76
C PHE A 43 -23.24 12.94 -28.23
N ASN A 44 -23.27 11.78 -28.89
CA ASN A 44 -23.01 11.70 -30.33
C ASN A 44 -24.19 12.18 -31.20
N GLU A 45 -25.41 12.16 -30.65
CA GLU A 45 -26.65 12.59 -31.29
C GLU A 45 -27.50 13.42 -30.29
N ASP A 46 -28.42 14.25 -30.77
CA ASP A 46 -29.21 15.13 -29.88
C ASP A 46 -30.19 14.35 -28.99
N PRO A 47 -30.16 14.53 -27.65
CA PRO A 47 -31.21 14.03 -26.77
C PRO A 47 -32.58 14.60 -27.16
N ALA A 48 -33.62 13.75 -27.13
CA ALA A 48 -34.99 14.13 -27.48
C ALA A 48 -35.68 15.02 -26.43
N VAL A 49 -35.06 15.17 -25.24
CA VAL A 49 -35.46 16.09 -24.17
C VAL A 49 -34.19 16.53 -23.45
N ASP A 50 -34.10 17.83 -23.13
CA ASP A 50 -33.02 18.39 -22.31
C ASP A 50 -32.87 17.65 -20.98
N LEU A 51 -31.62 17.40 -20.57
CA LEU A 51 -31.33 16.70 -19.33
C LEU A 51 -31.57 17.59 -18.10
N THR A 52 -31.97 16.94 -17.02
CA THR A 52 -32.29 17.56 -15.72
C THR A 52 -31.51 16.88 -14.61
N SER A 53 -31.54 17.41 -13.39
CA SER A 53 -30.92 16.76 -12.23
C SER A 53 -31.39 15.31 -12.00
N THR A 54 -32.61 14.95 -12.42
CA THR A 54 -33.13 13.58 -12.30
C THR A 54 -32.45 12.56 -13.24
N ASN A 55 -31.65 13.02 -14.19
CA ASN A 55 -30.89 12.18 -15.13
C ASN A 55 -29.49 11.79 -14.60
N PHE A 56 -29.01 12.41 -13.52
CA PHE A 56 -27.68 12.21 -12.97
C PHE A 56 -27.73 11.75 -11.51
N GLU A 57 -26.75 10.97 -11.08
CA GLU A 57 -26.70 10.33 -9.77
C GLU A 57 -25.27 9.82 -9.52
N LEU A 58 -24.63 10.18 -8.40
CA LEU A 58 -23.52 9.37 -7.86
C LEU A 58 -24.17 8.35 -6.91
N TYR A 59 -23.78 7.09 -6.99
CA TYR A 59 -24.29 6.06 -6.08
C TYR A 59 -23.25 5.02 -5.70
N ARG A 60 -23.45 4.41 -4.53
CA ARG A 60 -22.82 3.18 -4.04
C ARG A 60 -23.82 2.48 -3.11
N ASP A 61 -24.07 1.19 -3.32
CA ASP A 61 -24.88 0.29 -2.47
C ASP A 61 -26.28 0.76 -2.00
N GLY A 62 -26.80 1.85 -2.58
CA GLY A 62 -28.09 2.47 -2.23
C GLY A 62 -27.96 3.89 -1.66
N SER A 63 -26.77 4.28 -1.19
CA SER A 63 -26.40 5.67 -0.92
C SER A 63 -26.33 6.46 -2.22
N ILE A 64 -26.89 7.67 -2.22
CA ILE A 64 -27.04 8.54 -3.40
C ILE A 64 -26.57 9.95 -3.03
N ALA A 65 -25.63 10.51 -3.79
CA ALA A 65 -25.25 11.92 -3.66
C ALA A 65 -26.35 12.83 -4.21
N THR A 66 -26.59 13.96 -3.54
CA THR A 66 -27.46 15.01 -4.11
C THR A 66 -26.69 15.76 -5.19
N LEU A 67 -27.26 15.85 -6.39
CA LEU A 67 -26.66 16.65 -7.46
C LEU A 67 -26.81 18.14 -7.16
N ASN A 68 -25.68 18.84 -7.10
CA ASN A 68 -25.65 20.29 -6.89
C ASN A 68 -26.05 21.05 -8.16
N PHE A 69 -25.55 20.63 -9.34
CA PHE A 69 -25.68 21.44 -10.55
C PHE A 69 -25.69 20.66 -11.87
N VAL A 70 -26.44 21.18 -12.84
CA VAL A 70 -26.37 20.81 -14.27
C VAL A 70 -26.31 22.11 -15.07
N GLU A 71 -25.23 22.30 -15.82
CA GLU A 71 -25.14 23.33 -16.85
C GLU A 71 -25.38 22.70 -18.22
N LYS A 72 -26.28 23.26 -19.02
CA LYS A 72 -26.45 22.88 -20.43
C LYS A 72 -25.64 23.83 -21.30
N LEU A 73 -24.57 23.31 -21.91
CA LEU A 73 -23.62 24.11 -22.68
C LEU A 73 -24.06 24.24 -24.15
N ASN A 74 -24.51 23.14 -24.74
CA ASN A 74 -25.21 23.11 -26.04
C ASN A 74 -26.26 21.98 -26.04
N SER A 75 -26.78 21.54 -27.19
CA SER A 75 -27.79 20.46 -27.22
C SER A 75 -27.26 19.09 -26.80
N ARG A 76 -25.97 18.82 -27.04
CA ARG A 76 -25.28 17.53 -26.81
C ARG A 76 -24.28 17.55 -25.66
N HIS A 77 -23.99 18.71 -25.08
CA HIS A 77 -22.92 18.90 -24.11
C HIS A 77 -23.47 19.48 -22.80
N TYR A 78 -23.27 18.74 -21.72
CA TYR A 78 -23.72 19.09 -20.38
C TYR A 78 -22.54 18.97 -19.41
N PHE A 79 -22.41 19.93 -18.50
CA PHE A 79 -21.46 19.85 -17.38
C PHE A 79 -22.25 19.59 -16.10
N VAL A 80 -21.76 18.70 -15.24
CA VAL A 80 -22.39 18.35 -13.97
C VAL A 80 -21.37 18.31 -12.86
N TYR A 81 -21.77 18.77 -11.67
CA TYR A 81 -20.97 18.60 -10.46
C TYR A 81 -21.82 18.30 -9.23
N PHE A 82 -21.21 17.57 -8.30
CA PHE A 82 -21.75 17.14 -7.02
C PHE A 82 -20.67 17.42 -5.96
N ASP A 83 -21.07 17.67 -4.73
CA ASP A 83 -20.17 17.38 -3.61
C ASP A 83 -20.36 15.90 -3.23
N ILE A 84 -19.25 15.20 -3.05
CA ILE A 84 -19.23 13.79 -2.62
C ILE A 84 -19.74 13.77 -1.17
N PRO A 85 -20.77 12.98 -0.82
CA PRO A 85 -21.29 12.97 0.54
C PRO A 85 -20.24 12.41 1.51
N ASN A 86 -20.22 12.88 2.76
CA ASN A 86 -19.37 12.26 3.78
C ASN A 86 -19.81 10.80 3.99
N THR A 87 -19.01 9.86 3.47
CA THR A 87 -19.36 8.45 3.31
C THR A 87 -18.12 7.57 3.19
N GLU A 88 -18.32 6.27 3.39
CA GLU A 88 -17.33 5.19 3.42
C GLU A 88 -16.38 5.09 2.21
N ASP A 89 -15.19 4.54 2.47
CA ASP A 89 -14.14 4.17 1.52
C ASP A 89 -14.59 3.11 0.48
N GLY A 90 -14.35 3.34 -0.81
CA GLY A 90 -14.59 2.35 -1.88
C GLY A 90 -14.99 2.90 -3.25
N GLU A 91 -15.47 2.00 -4.13
CA GLU A 91 -15.90 2.31 -5.50
C GLU A 91 -17.33 2.89 -5.54
N TYR A 92 -17.45 4.08 -6.12
CA TYR A 92 -18.70 4.79 -6.42
C TYR A 92 -18.92 4.82 -7.92
N HIS A 93 -20.14 5.11 -8.33
CA HIS A 93 -20.54 5.15 -9.73
C HIS A 93 -21.25 6.45 -10.06
N PHE A 94 -20.69 7.24 -11.00
CA PHE A 94 -21.45 8.27 -11.69
C PHE A 94 -22.40 7.60 -12.68
N LYS A 95 -23.69 7.97 -12.62
CA LYS A 95 -24.76 7.35 -13.39
C LYS A 95 -25.52 8.38 -14.20
N LEU A 96 -25.56 8.13 -15.50
CA LEU A 96 -26.44 8.78 -16.46
C LEU A 96 -27.65 7.87 -16.69
N LYS A 97 -28.87 8.34 -16.41
CA LYS A 97 -30.10 7.52 -16.44
C LYS A 97 -31.27 8.21 -17.14
N ASN A 98 -32.15 7.40 -17.72
CA ASN A 98 -33.42 7.81 -18.33
C ASN A 98 -33.28 8.88 -19.43
N VAL A 99 -32.13 8.95 -20.11
CA VAL A 99 -31.92 9.90 -21.22
C VAL A 99 -32.78 9.47 -22.39
N LYS A 100 -33.61 10.36 -22.91
CA LYS A 100 -34.55 10.04 -23.99
C LYS A 100 -33.94 10.39 -25.34
N TYR A 101 -34.03 9.47 -26.29
CA TYR A 101 -33.57 9.68 -27.67
C TYR A 101 -34.56 9.05 -28.67
N ILE A 102 -34.46 9.41 -29.95
CA ILE A 102 -35.35 8.91 -31.00
C ILE A 102 -34.52 8.13 -32.02
N GLU A 103 -34.82 6.84 -32.19
CA GLU A 103 -34.16 5.97 -33.15
C GLU A 103 -35.22 5.36 -34.08
N GLY A 104 -35.18 5.68 -35.37
CA GLY A 104 -36.15 5.16 -36.34
C GLY A 104 -37.61 5.44 -35.98
N GLU A 105 -37.92 6.69 -35.59
CA GLU A 105 -39.22 7.15 -35.06
C GLU A 105 -39.62 6.59 -33.68
N ILE A 106 -38.83 5.70 -33.06
CA ILE A 106 -39.11 5.10 -31.75
C ILE A 106 -38.40 5.90 -30.64
N LEU A 107 -39.17 6.39 -29.67
CA LEU A 107 -38.62 6.97 -28.44
C LEU A 107 -38.02 5.85 -27.57
N LYS A 108 -36.72 5.91 -27.32
CA LYS A 108 -35.95 4.97 -26.48
C LYS A 108 -35.36 5.69 -25.26
N THR A 109 -34.87 4.89 -24.31
CA THR A 109 -34.13 5.37 -23.13
C THR A 109 -32.71 4.82 -23.11
N PHE A 110 -31.76 5.71 -22.88
CA PHE A 110 -30.34 5.42 -22.72
C PHE A 110 -29.90 5.64 -21.25
N GLY A 111 -28.81 4.99 -20.87
CA GLY A 111 -28.10 5.22 -19.62
C GLY A 111 -26.70 4.61 -19.67
N LYS A 112 -25.78 5.20 -18.94
CA LYS A 112 -24.36 4.82 -18.84
C LYS A 112 -23.90 4.98 -17.40
N GLN A 113 -22.84 4.28 -17.00
CA GLN A 113 -22.21 4.46 -15.70
C GLN A 113 -20.69 4.50 -15.87
N LYS A 114 -20.00 5.30 -15.05
CA LYS A 114 -18.55 5.34 -14.93
C LYS A 114 -18.16 5.19 -13.45
N PRO A 115 -17.30 4.22 -13.09
CA PRO A 115 -16.82 4.08 -11.72
C PRO A 115 -15.78 5.16 -11.38
N PHE A 116 -15.63 5.45 -10.09
CA PHE A 116 -14.57 6.28 -9.49
C PHE A 116 -14.44 5.90 -8.01
N ASN A 117 -13.31 6.18 -7.37
CA ASN A 117 -13.10 5.86 -5.95
C ASN A 117 -13.29 7.08 -5.06
N VAL A 118 -13.86 6.85 -3.87
CA VAL A 118 -13.82 7.77 -2.73
C VAL A 118 -12.96 7.10 -1.67
N ASN A 119 -11.85 7.72 -1.32
CA ASN A 119 -10.89 7.22 -0.33
C ASN A 119 -11.20 7.84 1.03
N SER A 120 -11.87 7.11 1.92
CA SER A 120 -12.12 7.56 3.30
C SER A 120 -11.17 6.87 4.27
N ILE A 121 -10.92 7.52 5.41
CA ILE A 121 -10.42 6.79 6.58
C ILE A 121 -11.58 6.02 7.24
N ASN A 122 -11.28 5.04 8.07
CA ASN A 122 -12.30 4.30 8.82
C ASN A 122 -12.82 5.11 10.02
N ASP A 123 -14.15 5.24 10.13
CA ASP A 123 -14.91 5.95 11.18
C ASP A 123 -14.49 5.60 12.62
N GLY A 124 -13.90 4.42 12.82
CA GLY A 124 -13.28 4.02 14.09
C GLY A 124 -12.21 4.98 14.62
N PHE A 125 -11.56 5.76 13.76
CA PHE A 125 -10.63 6.81 14.20
C PHE A 125 -11.36 7.94 14.95
N ASP A 126 -12.53 8.38 14.48
CA ASP A 126 -13.37 9.38 15.16
C ASP A 126 -13.89 8.84 16.50
N TYR A 127 -14.23 7.55 16.55
CA TYR A 127 -14.56 6.88 17.82
C TYR A 127 -13.38 6.88 18.81
N LEU A 128 -12.13 6.72 18.34
CA LEU A 128 -10.96 6.86 19.20
C LEU A 128 -10.74 8.32 19.66
N ILE A 129 -10.80 9.30 18.76
CA ILE A 129 -10.57 10.73 19.10
C ILE A 129 -11.59 11.22 20.11
N SER A 130 -12.88 10.95 19.87
CA SER A 130 -13.97 11.29 20.80
C SER A 130 -13.91 10.55 22.14
N SER A 131 -13.08 9.50 22.22
CA SER A 131 -12.80 8.74 23.45
C SER A 131 -11.47 9.08 24.13
N GLN A 132 -10.66 10.01 23.59
CA GLN A 132 -9.41 10.43 24.23
C GLN A 132 -9.68 11.36 25.42
N ASN A 133 -9.06 11.08 26.57
CA ASN A 133 -9.15 11.94 27.74
C ASN A 133 -8.34 13.24 27.56
N PRO A 134 -8.67 14.34 28.27
CA PRO A 134 -7.91 15.60 28.22
C PRO A 134 -6.45 15.54 28.71
N ASP A 135 -6.00 14.41 29.25
CA ASP A 135 -4.60 14.12 29.60
C ASP A 135 -3.86 13.30 28.53
N GLY A 136 -4.49 13.05 27.38
CA GLY A 136 -4.01 12.21 26.29
C GLY A 136 -4.33 10.71 26.43
N SER A 137 -4.84 10.26 27.58
CA SER A 137 -4.99 8.84 27.88
C SER A 137 -6.24 8.19 27.31
N PHE A 138 -6.20 6.86 27.23
CA PHE A 138 -7.32 5.97 26.93
C PHE A 138 -7.64 5.05 28.13
N GLY A 139 -7.48 5.57 29.35
CA GLY A 139 -7.88 4.94 30.62
C GLY A 139 -6.93 3.86 31.18
N THR A 140 -6.15 3.15 30.36
CA THR A 140 -5.02 2.32 30.81
C THR A 140 -3.79 2.52 29.93
N ALA A 141 -2.60 2.12 30.40
CA ALA A 141 -1.37 2.25 29.62
C ALA A 141 -1.42 1.43 28.32
N GLY A 142 -1.81 0.14 28.38
CA GLY A 142 -1.94 -0.71 27.20
C GLY A 142 -2.99 -0.21 26.19
N LYS A 143 -4.12 0.34 26.66
CA LYS A 143 -5.11 1.00 25.79
C LYS A 143 -4.55 2.26 25.14
N THR A 144 -3.86 3.10 25.91
CA THR A 144 -3.25 4.34 25.41
C THR A 144 -2.15 4.05 24.38
N ALA A 145 -1.38 2.99 24.59
CA ALA A 145 -0.38 2.51 23.65
C ALA A 145 -1.00 2.04 22.33
N LEU A 146 -2.04 1.19 22.38
CA LEU A 146 -2.72 0.71 21.16
C LEU A 146 -3.47 1.83 20.42
N ALA A 147 -4.15 2.72 21.14
CA ALA A 147 -4.86 3.84 20.53
C ALA A 147 -3.90 4.87 19.89
N GLY A 148 -2.77 5.17 20.56
CA GLY A 148 -1.71 6.00 19.97
C GLY A 148 -1.08 5.34 18.75
N LEU A 149 -0.79 4.03 18.81
CA LEU A 149 -0.29 3.24 17.67
C LEU A 149 -1.24 3.23 16.47
N ALA A 150 -2.56 3.22 16.70
CA ALA A 150 -3.57 3.33 15.65
C ALA A 150 -3.65 4.75 15.06
N LEU A 151 -3.75 5.77 15.91
CA LEU A 151 -3.93 7.17 15.49
C LEU A 151 -2.66 7.77 14.83
N LYS A 152 -1.51 7.11 14.95
CA LYS A 152 -0.17 7.57 14.54
C LYS A 152 -0.11 8.30 13.18
N ASN A 153 -0.71 7.70 12.15
CA ASN A 153 -0.63 8.17 10.78
C ASN A 153 -1.84 9.00 10.36
N ALA A 154 -3.03 8.71 10.88
CA ALA A 154 -4.25 9.48 10.59
C ALA A 154 -4.32 10.80 11.39
N TYR A 155 -4.14 10.75 12.71
CA TYR A 155 -4.32 11.88 13.64
C TYR A 155 -3.09 12.06 14.54
N ASN A 156 -2.02 12.56 13.93
CA ASN A 156 -0.70 12.59 14.57
C ASN A 156 -0.67 13.38 15.90
N GLU A 157 -1.44 14.47 16.05
CA GLU A 157 -1.52 15.21 17.31
C GLU A 157 -2.10 14.36 18.46
N MET A 158 -3.27 13.74 18.26
CA MET A 158 -3.92 12.87 19.24
C MET A 158 -3.03 11.66 19.59
N ALA A 159 -2.31 11.14 18.60
CA ALA A 159 -1.34 10.07 18.79
C ALA A 159 -0.12 10.50 19.63
N ASN A 160 0.43 11.68 19.37
CA ASN A 160 1.52 12.27 20.16
C ASN A 160 1.06 12.60 21.60
N ASN A 161 -0.19 13.02 21.79
CA ASN A 161 -0.78 13.21 23.13
C ASN A 161 -0.85 11.89 23.92
N ALA A 162 -1.22 10.78 23.26
CA ALA A 162 -1.23 9.44 23.87
C ALA A 162 0.17 8.98 24.29
N VAL A 163 1.18 9.18 23.45
CA VAL A 163 2.57 8.80 23.76
C VAL A 163 3.22 9.75 24.78
N SER A 164 2.84 11.03 24.79
CA SER A 164 3.22 11.98 25.84
C SER A 164 2.69 11.56 27.21
N TYR A 165 1.44 11.08 27.28
CA TYR A 165 0.89 10.49 28.50
C TYR A 165 1.69 9.27 28.97
N LEU A 166 2.08 8.36 28.06
CA LEU A 166 2.92 7.21 28.40
C LEU A 166 4.30 7.64 28.92
N THR A 167 4.94 8.61 28.30
CA THR A 167 6.25 9.11 28.75
C THR A 167 6.16 9.79 30.13
N ALA A 168 5.06 10.51 30.39
CA ALA A 168 4.81 11.15 31.69
C ALA A 168 4.41 10.16 32.82
N ASN A 169 3.78 9.03 32.49
CA ASN A 169 3.24 8.06 33.45
C ASN A 169 4.03 6.72 33.49
N GLN A 170 5.32 6.77 33.13
CA GLN A 170 6.25 5.65 33.35
C GLN A 170 6.55 5.48 34.85
N ASP A 171 6.76 4.25 35.30
CA ASP A 171 7.35 3.98 36.61
C ASP A 171 8.85 4.35 36.64
N PRO A 172 9.43 4.80 37.77
CA PRO A 172 10.88 5.00 37.88
C PRO A 172 11.74 3.80 37.42
N THR A 173 11.26 2.57 37.61
CA THR A 173 11.90 1.32 37.13
C THR A 173 11.85 1.14 35.61
N GLY A 174 10.89 1.79 34.93
CA GLY A 174 10.63 1.66 33.49
C GLY A 174 9.30 1.00 33.13
N CYS A 175 8.57 0.44 34.10
CA CYS A 175 7.35 -0.33 33.86
C CYS A 175 6.10 0.54 33.60
N TYR A 176 5.01 -0.13 33.24
CA TYR A 176 3.66 0.42 33.14
C TYR A 176 2.60 -0.50 33.78
N PRO A 177 1.50 0.06 34.32
CA PRO A 177 1.36 1.46 34.75
C PRO A 177 2.22 1.78 35.99
N HIS A 178 2.53 3.06 36.19
CA HIS A 178 3.27 3.58 37.35
C HIS A 178 2.77 3.00 38.69
N GLY A 179 3.67 2.47 39.52
CA GLY A 179 3.38 1.91 40.83
C GLY A 179 2.57 0.60 40.85
N ASN A 180 2.23 0.02 39.69
CA ASN A 180 1.48 -1.23 39.58
C ASN A 180 1.88 -1.98 38.28
N CYS A 181 3.18 -2.28 38.18
CA CYS A 181 3.80 -2.86 36.99
C CYS A 181 3.10 -4.12 36.47
N LYS A 182 2.79 -4.13 35.18
CA LYS A 182 2.23 -5.28 34.46
C LYS A 182 2.98 -5.52 33.16
N VAL A 183 3.18 -6.79 32.84
CA VAL A 183 3.91 -7.19 31.63
C VAL A 183 3.17 -6.74 30.37
N ILE A 184 1.88 -7.05 30.23
CA ILE A 184 1.10 -6.71 29.01
C ILE A 184 1.05 -5.19 28.75
N ASP A 185 0.73 -4.38 29.77
CA ASP A 185 0.72 -2.91 29.66
C ASP A 185 2.11 -2.37 29.26
N SER A 186 3.19 -2.93 29.85
CA SER A 186 4.58 -2.53 29.54
C SER A 186 5.03 -2.95 28.15
N SER A 187 4.59 -4.11 27.65
CA SER A 187 4.92 -4.60 26.31
C SER A 187 4.24 -3.79 25.21
N LEU A 188 2.97 -3.42 25.39
CA LEU A 188 2.27 -2.54 24.45
C LEU A 188 2.89 -1.14 24.47
N ALA A 189 3.24 -0.61 25.64
CA ALA A 189 3.98 0.65 25.76
C ALA A 189 5.39 0.58 25.12
N LEU A 190 6.10 -0.54 25.22
CA LEU A 190 7.38 -0.76 24.53
C LEU A 190 7.22 -0.64 22.99
N ILE A 191 6.18 -1.25 22.42
CA ILE A 191 5.88 -1.14 20.98
C ILE A 191 5.54 0.31 20.60
N ALA A 192 4.68 0.99 21.38
CA ALA A 192 4.33 2.39 21.13
C ALA A 192 5.54 3.33 21.20
N LEU A 193 6.33 3.27 22.28
CA LEU A 193 7.54 4.09 22.43
C LEU A 193 8.55 3.80 21.31
N LYS A 194 8.71 2.53 20.90
CA LYS A 194 9.56 2.16 19.75
C LYS A 194 9.09 2.82 18.46
N GLU A 195 7.79 2.71 18.15
CA GLU A 195 7.24 3.16 16.88
C GLU A 195 7.13 4.67 16.71
N PHE A 196 7.15 5.42 17.82
CA PHE A 196 7.22 6.88 17.85
C PHE A 196 8.66 7.41 17.99
N ASN A 197 9.67 6.53 18.03
CA ASN A 197 11.09 6.84 18.25
C ASN A 197 11.40 7.48 19.62
N GLU A 198 10.54 7.23 20.61
CA GLU A 198 10.70 7.68 22.00
C GLU A 198 11.66 6.78 22.81
N ASN A 199 12.05 7.23 24.00
CA ASN A 199 13.04 6.51 24.82
C ASN A 199 12.45 5.26 25.51
N TYR A 200 12.40 4.16 24.76
CA TYR A 200 11.93 2.85 25.22
C TYR A 200 12.95 2.03 26.06
N ILE A 201 14.17 2.53 26.27
CA ILE A 201 15.28 1.74 26.84
C ILE A 201 14.99 1.25 28.25
N LYS A 202 14.33 2.07 29.08
CA LYS A 202 13.91 1.68 30.43
C LYS A 202 12.88 0.55 30.41
N THR A 203 11.79 0.71 29.65
CA THR A 203 10.70 -0.27 29.54
C THR A 203 11.20 -1.62 29.01
N ARG A 204 12.07 -1.60 28.00
CA ARG A 204 12.76 -2.78 27.48
C ARG A 204 13.61 -3.47 28.55
N ASN A 205 14.42 -2.70 29.29
CA ASN A 205 15.27 -3.25 30.35
C ASN A 205 14.41 -3.83 31.49
N TRP A 206 13.32 -3.18 31.87
CA TRP A 206 12.37 -3.69 32.87
C TRP A 206 11.69 -4.98 32.41
N LEU A 207 11.28 -5.10 31.14
CA LEU A 207 10.73 -6.35 30.62
C LEU A 207 11.75 -7.48 30.68
N LYS A 208 12.99 -7.26 30.22
CA LYS A 208 14.06 -8.27 30.31
C LYS A 208 14.33 -8.73 31.74
N ASP A 209 14.17 -7.84 32.72
CA ASP A 209 14.30 -8.11 34.15
C ASP A 209 13.08 -8.86 34.74
N ALA A 210 11.87 -8.52 34.29
CA ALA A 210 10.60 -9.10 34.75
C ALA A 210 10.38 -10.57 34.32
N GLY A 211 11.12 -11.04 33.31
CA GLY A 211 11.12 -12.44 32.90
C GLY A 211 11.73 -13.36 33.97
N ASN A 212 11.17 -14.55 34.12
CA ASN A 212 11.65 -15.61 35.00
C ASN A 212 12.85 -16.33 34.37
N ASN A 213 13.98 -15.66 34.45
CA ASN A 213 15.29 -16.19 34.13
C ASN A 213 16.24 -15.91 35.29
N TYR A 214 17.07 -16.90 35.63
CA TYR A 214 18.04 -16.88 36.71
C TYR A 214 19.30 -16.08 36.34
N GLU A 215 19.80 -16.26 35.12
CA GLU A 215 21.04 -15.64 34.60
C GLU A 215 20.91 -14.12 34.34
N ILE A 216 19.69 -13.59 34.19
CA ILE A 216 19.47 -12.14 34.06
C ILE A 216 19.47 -11.48 35.44
N GLY A 217 20.64 -11.01 35.87
CA GLY A 217 20.84 -10.12 37.02
C GLY A 217 21.68 -10.76 38.13
N SER A 218 21.33 -10.49 39.39
CA SER A 218 22.04 -11.03 40.55
C SER A 218 21.09 -11.27 41.71
N TRP A 219 21.19 -12.46 42.30
CA TRP A 219 20.33 -12.95 43.36
C TRP A 219 21.09 -12.94 44.69
N ASN A 220 20.47 -12.37 45.73
CA ASN A 220 21.08 -12.23 47.06
C ASN A 220 20.06 -12.62 48.13
N LEU A 221 20.43 -13.52 49.04
CA LEU A 221 19.61 -13.90 50.18
C LEU A 221 20.09 -13.16 51.43
N LYS A 222 19.23 -12.25 51.92
CA LYS A 222 19.47 -11.50 53.15
C LYS A 222 18.87 -12.26 54.34
N ILE A 223 19.70 -12.61 55.31
CA ILE A 223 19.34 -13.39 56.49
C ILE A 223 19.51 -12.52 57.75
N ASN A 224 18.43 -12.35 58.53
CA ASN A 224 18.41 -11.48 59.71
C ASN A 224 18.14 -12.32 60.97
N GLY A 225 19.03 -12.24 61.97
CA GLY A 225 18.97 -13.03 63.20
C GLY A 225 20.35 -13.17 63.88
N ASN A 226 20.51 -14.15 64.77
CA ASN A 226 21.78 -14.47 65.41
C ASN A 226 21.88 -15.99 65.66
N GLY A 227 22.92 -16.63 65.13
CA GLY A 227 23.07 -18.09 65.17
C GLY A 227 23.96 -18.59 64.02
N VAL A 228 23.77 -19.83 63.59
CA VAL A 228 24.53 -20.47 62.49
C VAL A 228 23.57 -21.05 61.45
N CYS A 229 23.88 -20.80 60.17
CA CYS A 229 23.18 -21.39 59.02
C CYS A 229 24.17 -22.11 58.08
N SER A 230 23.69 -23.11 57.35
CA SER A 230 24.46 -23.93 56.40
C SER A 230 23.92 -23.74 54.98
N TYR A 231 24.78 -23.34 54.04
CA TYR A 231 24.47 -23.17 52.61
C TYR A 231 25.61 -23.73 51.76
N GLU A 232 25.28 -24.53 50.74
CA GLU A 232 26.23 -25.23 49.83
C GLU A 232 27.40 -25.96 50.53
N ASN A 233 27.14 -26.49 51.74
CA ASN A 233 28.08 -27.16 52.67
C ASN A 233 29.03 -26.23 53.47
N GLU A 234 28.90 -24.91 53.35
CA GLU A 234 29.61 -23.93 54.18
C GLU A 234 28.74 -23.42 55.35
N ASN A 235 29.37 -23.16 56.50
CA ASN A 235 28.68 -22.73 57.72
C ASN A 235 28.90 -21.23 57.97
N TYR A 236 27.81 -20.47 57.99
CA TYR A 236 27.77 -19.02 58.14
C TYR A 236 27.33 -18.65 59.57
N THR A 237 28.21 -17.95 60.30
CA THR A 237 27.86 -17.38 61.62
C THR A 237 27.26 -15.99 61.44
N ILE A 238 26.00 -15.81 61.85
CA ILE A 238 25.22 -14.60 61.62
C ILE A 238 25.13 -13.78 62.92
N SER A 239 25.29 -12.46 62.82
CA SER A 239 25.20 -11.54 63.96
C SER A 239 24.49 -10.26 63.56
N GLY A 240 23.16 -10.26 63.70
CA GLY A 240 22.25 -9.20 63.27
C GLY A 240 21.76 -9.42 61.84
N GLN A 241 22.66 -9.31 60.85
CA GLN A 241 22.38 -9.47 59.43
C GLN A 241 23.57 -10.14 58.73
N LEU A 242 23.27 -10.95 57.72
CA LEU A 242 24.19 -11.40 56.68
C LEU A 242 23.48 -11.30 55.32
N ASP A 243 24.21 -10.98 54.27
CA ASP A 243 23.74 -11.06 52.88
C ASP A 243 24.64 -12.07 52.16
N ILE A 244 24.04 -13.05 51.48
CA ILE A 244 24.73 -14.14 50.77
C ILE A 244 24.37 -14.04 49.27
N GLU A 245 25.38 -14.06 48.40
CA GLU A 245 25.18 -14.18 46.95
C GLU A 245 24.70 -15.60 46.61
N VAL A 246 23.62 -15.69 45.84
CA VAL A 246 23.03 -16.99 45.46
C VAL A 246 23.74 -17.53 44.22
N SER A 247 24.32 -18.71 44.35
CA SER A 247 25.12 -19.41 43.34
C SER A 247 24.34 -20.42 42.50
N SER A 248 23.11 -20.77 42.91
CA SER A 248 22.27 -21.77 42.26
C SER A 248 20.78 -21.43 42.32
N SER A 249 20.02 -21.79 41.27
CA SER A 249 18.57 -21.52 41.17
C SER A 249 17.71 -22.27 42.18
N ASN A 250 18.24 -23.31 42.84
CA ASN A 250 17.55 -24.08 43.87
C ASN A 250 18.21 -23.84 45.23
N ILE A 251 17.74 -22.83 45.94
CA ILE A 251 18.27 -22.41 47.23
C ILE A 251 17.76 -23.35 48.31
N THR A 252 18.64 -23.87 49.17
CA THR A 252 18.26 -24.55 50.41
C THR A 252 19.26 -24.19 51.52
N ILE A 253 18.76 -23.70 52.65
CA ILE A 253 19.54 -23.32 53.83
C ILE A 253 18.88 -23.89 55.09
N GLU A 254 19.68 -24.56 55.92
CA GLU A 254 19.29 -25.04 57.25
C GLU A 254 19.97 -24.19 58.34
N CYS A 255 19.26 -23.84 59.41
CA CYS A 255 19.78 -23.00 60.49
C CYS A 255 19.51 -23.59 61.89
N ASP A 256 20.34 -23.20 62.87
CA ASP A 256 20.24 -23.64 64.28
C ASP A 256 19.07 -23.02 65.06
N SER A 257 18.41 -22.02 64.47
CA SER A 257 17.38 -21.17 65.08
C SER A 257 16.50 -20.53 64.00
N GLU A 258 15.46 -19.78 64.39
CA GLU A 258 14.57 -19.11 63.44
C GLU A 258 15.14 -17.76 62.97
N PHE A 259 15.22 -17.56 61.66
CA PHE A 259 15.71 -16.35 60.99
C PHE A 259 14.63 -15.74 60.10
N ASN A 260 14.74 -14.42 59.82
CA ASN A 260 14.00 -13.78 58.74
C ASN A 260 14.85 -13.72 57.47
N PHE A 261 14.45 -14.48 56.46
CA PHE A 261 15.07 -14.58 55.14
C PHE A 261 14.33 -13.67 54.16
N ILE A 262 15.08 -12.88 53.38
CA ILE A 262 14.58 -12.00 52.32
C ILE A 262 15.39 -12.31 51.06
N LEU A 263 14.77 -13.01 50.10
CA LEU A 263 15.36 -13.21 48.78
C LEU A 263 15.20 -11.94 47.96
N ARG A 264 16.34 -11.39 47.51
CA ARG A 264 16.42 -10.15 46.75
C ARG A 264 16.95 -10.43 45.35
N HIS A 265 16.36 -9.78 44.37
CA HIS A 265 16.81 -9.76 43.00
C HIS A 265 17.26 -8.36 42.61
N SER A 266 18.38 -8.23 41.89
CA SER A 266 18.97 -6.94 41.54
C SER A 266 19.46 -6.92 40.08
N TYR A 267 19.01 -5.94 39.30
CA TYR A 267 19.38 -5.76 37.88
C TYR A 267 19.48 -4.28 37.50
N LEU A 268 20.62 -3.90 36.89
CA LEU A 268 20.93 -2.53 36.44
C LEU A 268 20.72 -1.41 37.48
N GLY A 269 20.73 -1.75 38.78
CA GLY A 269 20.51 -0.81 39.89
C GLY A 269 19.05 -0.70 40.37
N ASN A 270 18.14 -1.49 39.82
CA ASN A 270 16.84 -1.78 40.43
C ASN A 270 17.01 -2.97 41.40
N ASP A 271 16.43 -2.87 42.60
CA ASP A 271 16.45 -3.90 43.64
C ASP A 271 15.00 -4.27 44.03
N TYR A 272 14.67 -5.57 44.09
CA TYR A 272 13.35 -6.07 44.46
C TYR A 272 13.45 -7.16 45.54
N ASN A 273 12.55 -7.13 46.54
CA ASN A 273 12.35 -8.28 47.43
C ASN A 273 11.36 -9.23 46.75
N ILE A 274 11.78 -10.46 46.46
CA ILE A 274 11.00 -11.46 45.72
C ILE A 274 10.23 -12.38 46.66
N TYR A 275 10.87 -12.80 47.77
CA TYR A 275 10.25 -13.68 48.75
C TYR A 275 10.77 -13.38 50.15
N GLU A 276 9.86 -13.31 51.14
CA GLU A 276 10.19 -13.13 52.55
C GLU A 276 9.62 -14.30 53.36
N TYR A 277 10.45 -14.88 54.24
CA TYR A 277 10.12 -16.09 55.00
C TYR A 277 10.74 -16.07 56.40
N PHE A 278 10.02 -16.61 57.38
CA PHE A 278 10.49 -16.75 58.75
C PHE A 278 10.40 -18.20 59.23
N GLY A 279 11.53 -18.77 59.67
CA GLY A 279 11.66 -20.15 60.13
C GLY A 279 13.12 -20.58 60.28
N SER A 280 13.38 -21.87 60.51
CA SER A 280 14.75 -22.42 60.65
C SER A 280 15.28 -23.14 59.40
N GLU A 281 14.46 -23.26 58.36
CA GLU A 281 14.81 -23.88 57.08
C GLU A 281 14.23 -23.01 55.97
N PHE A 282 15.05 -22.59 55.01
CA PHE A 282 14.64 -21.83 53.83
C PHE A 282 14.90 -22.67 52.59
N SER A 283 13.86 -22.94 51.80
CA SER A 283 14.00 -23.57 50.49
C SER A 283 13.18 -22.81 49.45
N TYR A 284 13.79 -22.47 48.33
CA TYR A 284 13.16 -21.69 47.25
C TYR A 284 13.77 -22.05 45.89
N GLY A 285 12.90 -22.37 44.92
CA GLY A 285 13.28 -22.54 43.52
C GLY A 285 13.01 -21.26 42.72
N ILE A 286 14.05 -20.68 42.14
CA ILE A 286 13.95 -19.60 41.17
C ILE A 286 13.48 -20.20 39.83
N GLU A 287 12.38 -19.68 39.29
CA GLU A 287 11.86 -20.07 37.97
C GLU A 287 12.79 -19.55 36.87
N ASP A 288 13.16 -20.44 35.94
CA ASP A 288 14.18 -20.19 34.90
C ASP A 288 13.72 -20.62 33.50
N SER A 289 12.41 -20.86 33.32
CA SER A 289 11.82 -21.19 32.01
C SER A 289 11.76 -20.01 31.02
N GLY A 290 12.27 -18.83 31.38
CA GLY A 290 12.20 -17.60 30.59
C GLY A 290 10.82 -16.97 30.50
N CYS A 291 9.80 -17.60 31.12
CA CYS A 291 8.41 -17.18 31.09
C CYS A 291 8.19 -15.82 31.76
N TYR A 292 7.01 -15.23 31.58
CA TYR A 292 6.61 -13.99 32.23
C TYR A 292 5.35 -14.23 33.06
N GLY A 293 5.29 -13.68 34.27
CA GLY A 293 4.06 -13.57 35.03
C GLY A 293 3.23 -12.34 34.62
N VAL A 294 2.18 -12.05 35.38
CA VAL A 294 1.34 -10.86 35.15
C VAL A 294 2.07 -9.58 35.57
N GLY A 295 2.70 -9.60 36.75
CA GLY A 295 3.64 -8.59 37.24
C GLY A 295 5.11 -9.05 37.18
N PHE A 296 5.97 -8.38 37.97
CA PHE A 296 7.42 -8.60 37.97
C PHE A 296 7.83 -9.94 38.58
N LYS A 297 8.47 -10.82 37.79
CA LYS A 297 8.86 -12.19 38.19
C LYS A 297 7.76 -12.99 38.92
N ASP A 298 6.50 -12.70 38.58
CA ASP A 298 5.33 -13.46 39.02
C ASP A 298 5.36 -14.89 38.45
N LYS A 299 4.55 -15.79 39.01
CA LYS A 299 4.32 -17.12 38.40
C LYS A 299 3.91 -16.97 36.93
N CYS A 300 4.49 -17.80 36.05
CA CYS A 300 4.24 -17.81 34.61
C CYS A 300 2.74 -17.67 34.24
N ASP A 301 2.45 -16.70 33.39
CA ASP A 301 1.22 -16.55 32.61
C ASP A 301 1.56 -16.56 31.12
N TYR A 302 0.92 -17.45 30.37
CA TYR A 302 1.19 -17.62 28.95
C TYR A 302 0.84 -16.37 28.13
N ILE A 303 -0.26 -15.68 28.47
CA ILE A 303 -0.69 -14.49 27.74
C ILE A 303 0.32 -13.34 27.94
N SER A 304 0.73 -13.09 29.18
CA SER A 304 1.79 -12.12 29.50
C SER A 304 3.11 -12.48 28.80
N THR A 305 3.44 -13.77 28.69
CA THR A 305 4.61 -14.26 27.95
C THR A 305 4.51 -14.00 26.44
N LEU A 306 3.34 -14.16 25.81
CA LEU A 306 3.12 -13.77 24.40
C LEU A 306 3.37 -12.27 24.19
N TYR A 307 2.76 -11.40 25.01
CA TYR A 307 2.91 -9.95 24.84
C TYR A 307 4.34 -9.48 25.13
N ALA A 308 5.02 -10.02 26.15
CA ALA A 308 6.45 -9.79 26.37
C ALA A 308 7.28 -10.16 25.14
N SER A 309 7.04 -11.35 24.58
CA SER A 309 7.75 -11.84 23.40
C SER A 309 7.50 -10.94 22.17
N TRP A 310 6.27 -10.53 21.92
CA TRP A 310 5.93 -9.60 20.83
C TRP A 310 6.59 -8.23 21.00
N GLY A 311 6.56 -7.67 22.21
CA GLY A 311 7.21 -6.38 22.52
C GLY A 311 8.72 -6.41 22.37
N LEU A 312 9.36 -7.50 22.81
CA LEU A 312 10.82 -7.70 22.71
C LEU A 312 11.26 -7.99 21.26
N GLN A 313 10.52 -8.81 20.53
CA GLN A 313 10.72 -9.07 19.09
C GLN A 313 10.64 -7.78 18.27
N LYS A 314 9.64 -6.92 18.51
CA LYS A 314 9.50 -5.57 17.92
C LYS A 314 10.68 -4.62 18.18
N VAL A 315 11.56 -4.89 19.15
CA VAL A 315 12.78 -4.11 19.42
C VAL A 315 14.09 -4.88 19.20
N GLY A 316 14.03 -6.09 18.64
CA GLY A 316 15.22 -6.91 18.33
C GLY A 316 15.88 -7.54 19.56
N GLU A 317 15.12 -7.80 20.63
CA GLU A 317 15.59 -8.47 21.85
C GLU A 317 15.13 -9.93 21.91
N PHE A 318 15.86 -10.75 22.67
CA PHE A 318 15.54 -12.16 22.88
C PHE A 318 14.21 -12.37 23.63
N TYR A 319 13.48 -13.43 23.27
CA TYR A 319 12.22 -13.86 23.89
C TYR A 319 12.20 -15.41 24.05
N PRO A 320 11.41 -15.95 25.00
CA PRO A 320 11.41 -17.37 25.35
C PRO A 320 10.61 -18.25 24.36
N GLU A 321 11.14 -18.44 23.14
CA GLU A 321 10.46 -19.18 22.07
C GLU A 321 10.08 -20.62 22.47
N ASP A 322 11.02 -21.38 23.04
CA ASP A 322 10.77 -22.74 23.54
C ASP A 322 9.62 -22.79 24.56
N TYR A 323 9.47 -21.76 25.41
CA TYR A 323 8.36 -21.72 26.36
C TYR A 323 7.02 -21.57 25.64
N LEU A 324 6.94 -20.66 24.64
CA LEU A 324 5.73 -20.44 23.87
C LEU A 324 5.29 -21.69 23.12
N ILE A 325 6.23 -22.37 22.46
CA ILE A 325 5.95 -23.60 21.69
C ILE A 325 5.48 -24.73 22.62
N ASN A 326 6.15 -24.94 23.76
CA ASN A 326 5.84 -26.08 24.65
C ASN A 326 4.62 -25.85 25.57
N ASN A 327 4.13 -24.62 25.74
CA ASN A 327 3.02 -24.30 26.66
C ASN A 327 1.76 -23.76 25.97
N ARG A 328 1.70 -23.76 24.64
CA ARG A 328 0.56 -23.31 23.83
C ARG A 328 -0.73 -24.05 24.17
N LEU A 329 -1.85 -23.31 24.22
CA LEU A 329 -3.18 -23.92 24.26
C LEU A 329 -3.72 -24.09 22.84
N GLU A 330 -3.63 -25.32 22.31
CA GLU A 330 -4.07 -25.78 20.97
C GLU A 330 -5.57 -25.55 20.63
N ASN A 331 -6.29 -24.85 21.50
CA ASN A 331 -7.69 -24.49 21.34
C ASN A 331 -7.97 -22.98 21.54
N ARG A 332 -6.95 -22.12 21.72
CA ARG A 332 -7.08 -20.68 21.95
C ARG A 332 -6.44 -19.88 20.81
N THR A 333 -7.25 -19.16 20.05
CA THR A 333 -6.85 -18.45 18.82
C THR A 333 -5.73 -17.44 19.03
N LEU A 334 -5.69 -16.77 20.19
CA LEU A 334 -4.63 -15.82 20.55
C LEU A 334 -3.22 -16.40 20.41
N ASP A 335 -3.05 -17.67 20.78
CA ASP A 335 -1.75 -18.32 20.87
C ASP A 335 -1.20 -18.61 19.47
N HIS A 336 -2.09 -19.00 18.55
CA HIS A 336 -1.75 -19.21 17.14
C HIS A 336 -1.53 -17.87 16.41
N ALA A 337 -2.37 -16.87 16.67
CA ALA A 337 -2.24 -15.54 16.07
C ALA A 337 -0.92 -14.86 16.46
N LEU A 338 -0.65 -14.71 17.76
CA LEU A 338 0.62 -14.12 18.20
C LEU A 338 1.81 -15.05 17.97
N GLY A 339 1.64 -16.37 18.04
CA GLY A 339 2.71 -17.32 17.68
C GLY A 339 3.21 -17.12 16.24
N TYR A 340 2.29 -17.07 15.27
CA TYR A 340 2.65 -16.83 13.87
C TYR A 340 3.25 -15.43 13.65
N ILE A 341 2.71 -14.39 14.31
CA ILE A 341 3.26 -13.01 14.25
C ILE A 341 4.67 -12.90 14.85
N ILE A 342 5.00 -13.70 15.87
CA ILE A 342 6.29 -13.62 16.58
C ILE A 342 7.38 -14.39 15.82
N HIS A 343 7.13 -15.66 15.44
CA HIS A 343 8.16 -16.58 14.94
C HIS A 343 7.75 -17.38 13.68
N GLY A 344 6.61 -17.10 13.06
CA GLY A 344 6.27 -17.66 11.74
C GLY A 344 5.90 -19.16 11.73
N ASP A 345 5.41 -19.71 12.84
CA ASP A 345 4.96 -21.11 12.93
C ASP A 345 3.89 -21.50 11.89
N ASP A 346 4.30 -22.25 10.86
CA ASP A 346 3.44 -22.85 9.84
C ASP A 346 2.21 -23.57 10.42
N TYR A 347 2.37 -24.27 11.55
CA TYR A 347 1.26 -25.00 12.18
C TYR A 347 0.18 -24.04 12.69
N SER A 348 0.58 -22.89 13.24
CA SER A 348 -0.34 -21.86 13.71
C SER A 348 -1.05 -21.15 12.57
N ARG A 349 -0.39 -20.91 11.42
CA ARG A 349 -1.08 -20.45 10.19
C ARG A 349 -2.17 -21.44 9.79
N ASP A 350 -1.80 -22.71 9.64
CA ASP A 350 -2.72 -23.77 9.20
C ASP A 350 -3.88 -23.95 10.20
N TRP A 351 -3.62 -23.82 11.50
CA TRP A 351 -4.65 -23.83 12.55
C TRP A 351 -5.64 -22.67 12.38
N LEU A 352 -5.15 -21.45 12.15
CA LEU A 352 -6.00 -20.26 11.99
C LEU A 352 -6.89 -20.37 10.75
N LEU A 353 -6.33 -20.78 9.61
CA LEU A 353 -7.07 -21.04 8.37
C LEU A 353 -8.20 -22.06 8.58
N ASN A 354 -7.96 -23.14 9.33
CA ASN A 354 -8.96 -24.18 9.62
C ASN A 354 -9.95 -23.80 10.75
N ASN A 355 -9.75 -22.68 11.46
CA ASN A 355 -10.62 -22.21 12.54
C ASN A 355 -11.34 -20.88 12.24
N GLN A 356 -11.24 -20.36 11.01
CA GLN A 356 -12.02 -19.19 10.58
C GLN A 356 -13.51 -19.53 10.49
N ILE A 357 -14.37 -18.60 10.93
CA ILE A 357 -15.82 -18.72 10.95
C ILE A 357 -16.39 -17.67 10.01
N GLY A 358 -16.44 -17.99 8.71
CA GLY A 358 -16.76 -17.02 7.67
C GLY A 358 -15.61 -16.02 7.51
N SER A 359 -15.72 -14.87 8.16
CA SER A 359 -14.74 -13.77 8.07
C SER A 359 -14.04 -13.42 9.39
N TYR A 360 -14.32 -14.14 10.48
CA TYR A 360 -13.84 -13.82 11.82
C TYR A 360 -13.38 -15.07 12.59
N TRP A 361 -12.80 -14.86 13.77
CA TRP A 361 -12.46 -15.90 14.73
C TRP A 361 -13.13 -15.65 16.10
N SER A 362 -13.25 -16.71 16.90
CA SER A 362 -13.58 -16.60 18.32
C SER A 362 -12.30 -16.66 19.16
N TYR A 363 -12.38 -16.32 20.45
CA TYR A 363 -11.30 -16.54 21.42
C TYR A 363 -10.77 -17.99 21.44
N ASN A 364 -11.65 -18.98 21.18
CA ASN A 364 -11.30 -20.40 21.09
C ASN A 364 -11.44 -20.94 19.64
N SER A 365 -11.06 -22.20 19.44
CA SER A 365 -11.36 -22.96 18.22
C SER A 365 -12.84 -22.91 17.82
N ALA A 366 -13.12 -22.98 16.51
CA ALA A 366 -14.48 -22.93 15.96
C ALA A 366 -15.37 -24.12 16.39
N SER A 367 -14.74 -25.18 16.89
CA SER A 367 -15.36 -26.35 17.52
C SER A 367 -15.83 -26.13 18.97
N ILE A 368 -15.37 -25.07 19.63
CA ILE A 368 -15.70 -24.74 21.03
C ILE A 368 -16.59 -23.50 21.11
N SER A 369 -16.34 -22.48 20.29
CA SER A 369 -17.12 -21.24 20.27
C SER A 369 -17.28 -20.70 18.85
N GLN A 370 -18.44 -20.09 18.60
CA GLN A 370 -18.78 -19.38 17.37
C GLN A 370 -19.26 -17.95 17.65
N THR A 371 -18.89 -17.39 18.81
CA THR A 371 -19.11 -15.98 19.12
C THR A 371 -17.94 -15.17 18.58
N PRO A 372 -18.14 -14.12 17.75
CA PRO A 372 -17.04 -13.28 17.30
C PRO A 372 -16.26 -12.67 18.48
N ASP A 373 -14.93 -12.65 18.35
CA ASP A 373 -14.04 -11.85 19.19
C ASP A 373 -13.25 -10.93 18.26
N TYR A 374 -13.56 -9.63 18.28
CA TYR A 374 -13.05 -8.68 17.28
C TYR A 374 -11.57 -8.36 17.47
N TYR A 375 -11.11 -8.28 18.72
CA TYR A 375 -9.69 -8.09 19.06
C TYR A 375 -8.84 -9.29 18.64
N ILE A 376 -9.31 -10.51 18.93
CA ILE A 376 -8.66 -11.75 18.50
C ILE A 376 -8.74 -11.92 16.98
N SER A 377 -9.85 -11.53 16.37
CA SER A 377 -9.98 -11.54 14.90
C SER A 377 -8.96 -10.62 14.26
N ALA A 378 -8.78 -9.37 14.72
CA ALA A 378 -7.78 -8.44 14.16
C ALA A 378 -6.35 -9.02 14.18
N LEU A 379 -5.97 -9.66 15.29
CA LEU A 379 -4.69 -10.38 15.41
C LEU A 379 -4.60 -11.57 14.45
N ALA A 380 -5.66 -12.37 14.30
CA ALA A 380 -5.69 -13.51 13.37
C ALA A 380 -5.67 -13.07 11.89
N SER A 381 -6.40 -12.00 11.52
CA SER A 381 -6.38 -11.42 10.19
C SER A 381 -4.99 -10.87 9.85
N TYR A 382 -4.35 -10.15 10.76
CA TYR A 382 -3.00 -9.62 10.55
C TYR A 382 -1.93 -10.72 10.50
N ALA A 383 -2.08 -11.78 11.30
CA ALA A 383 -1.24 -12.97 11.20
C ALA A 383 -1.35 -13.60 9.79
N LEU A 384 -2.56 -13.68 9.24
CA LEU A 384 -2.83 -14.21 7.90
C LEU A 384 -2.87 -13.14 6.79
N LYS A 385 -2.16 -12.01 6.95
CA LYS A 385 -2.26 -10.85 6.02
C LYS A 385 -1.90 -11.17 4.56
N ASP A 386 -1.04 -12.16 4.34
CA ASP A 386 -0.55 -12.56 3.02
C ASP A 386 -1.42 -13.68 2.39
N GLU A 387 -2.48 -14.11 3.08
CA GLU A 387 -3.42 -15.16 2.65
C GLU A 387 -4.71 -14.59 2.03
N ILE A 388 -5.33 -15.37 1.14
CA ILE A 388 -6.57 -14.97 0.44
C ILE A 388 -7.76 -14.64 1.38
N VAL A 389 -7.73 -15.16 2.61
CA VAL A 389 -8.75 -14.90 3.63
C VAL A 389 -8.65 -13.50 4.26
N PHE A 390 -7.53 -12.81 4.07
CA PHE A 390 -7.26 -11.50 4.68
C PHE A 390 -8.30 -10.44 4.28
N ALA A 391 -8.50 -10.24 2.98
CA ALA A 391 -9.39 -9.19 2.47
C ALA A 391 -10.85 -9.38 2.95
N GLY A 392 -11.35 -10.62 2.91
CA GLY A 392 -12.68 -10.96 3.42
C GLY A 392 -12.84 -10.77 4.94
N SER A 393 -11.74 -10.67 5.68
CA SER A 393 -11.70 -10.42 7.13
C SER A 393 -11.46 -8.95 7.49
N LYS A 394 -10.55 -8.25 6.79
CA LYS A 394 -10.38 -6.77 6.90
C LYS A 394 -11.72 -6.07 6.61
N ASN A 395 -12.44 -6.50 5.57
CA ASN A 395 -13.76 -5.98 5.20
C ASN A 395 -14.91 -6.43 6.12
N TYR A 396 -14.68 -7.37 7.06
CA TYR A 396 -15.65 -7.69 8.11
C TYR A 396 -15.39 -6.84 9.38
N LEU A 397 -14.14 -6.44 9.59
CA LEU A 397 -13.68 -5.71 10.77
C LEU A 397 -13.73 -4.18 10.61
N SER A 398 -13.74 -3.65 9.38
CA SER A 398 -14.02 -2.24 9.06
C SER A 398 -15.24 -1.72 9.82
N ASP A 399 -16.34 -2.46 9.73
CA ASP A 399 -17.65 -2.12 10.27
C ASP A 399 -17.77 -2.40 11.79
N LYS A 400 -16.64 -2.67 12.47
CA LYS A 400 -16.62 -3.19 13.86
C LYS A 400 -15.69 -2.38 14.77
N THR A 401 -15.15 -1.28 14.27
CA THR A 401 -14.25 -0.38 14.97
C THR A 401 -14.92 0.61 15.94
N GLU A 402 -16.24 0.58 16.09
CA GLU A 402 -16.97 1.33 17.13
C GLU A 402 -17.35 0.48 18.37
N ASN A 403 -17.16 -0.85 18.34
CA ASN A 403 -17.72 -1.75 19.37
C ASN A 403 -17.13 -1.53 20.76
N ASP A 404 -15.80 -1.50 20.87
CA ASP A 404 -15.09 -1.22 22.11
C ASP A 404 -13.66 -0.76 21.80
N MET A 405 -13.23 0.31 22.48
CA MET A 405 -11.91 0.92 22.40
C MET A 405 -10.71 -0.06 22.27
N LEU A 406 -10.70 -1.21 22.95
CA LEU A 406 -9.58 -2.15 22.83
C LEU A 406 -9.60 -2.89 21.48
N SER A 407 -10.75 -3.41 21.07
CA SER A 407 -10.94 -4.00 19.74
C SER A 407 -10.70 -2.96 18.64
N SER A 408 -11.27 -1.76 18.78
CA SER A 408 -11.10 -0.64 17.85
C SER A 408 -9.64 -0.30 17.61
N SER A 409 -8.87 -0.05 18.68
CA SER A 409 -7.46 0.26 18.56
C SER A 409 -6.65 -0.87 17.91
N MET A 410 -6.97 -2.14 18.18
CA MET A 410 -6.26 -3.27 17.59
C MET A 410 -6.60 -3.49 16.11
N ILE A 411 -7.89 -3.35 15.72
CA ILE A 411 -8.32 -3.40 14.31
C ILE A 411 -7.62 -2.28 13.53
N LEU A 412 -7.67 -1.05 14.02
CA LEU A 412 -7.11 0.11 13.33
C LEU A 412 -5.58 0.01 13.23
N TYR A 413 -4.87 -0.27 14.34
CA TYR A 413 -3.40 -0.41 14.34
C TYR A 413 -2.88 -1.50 13.41
N LEU A 414 -3.54 -2.65 13.33
CA LEU A 414 -3.06 -3.77 12.52
C LEU A 414 -3.58 -3.77 11.07
N LEU A 415 -4.79 -3.26 10.83
CA LEU A 415 -5.47 -3.43 9.54
C LEU A 415 -5.69 -2.13 8.76
N PHE A 416 -5.63 -0.95 9.40
CA PHE A 416 -5.96 0.35 8.78
C PHE A 416 -4.95 1.47 9.10
N ASN A 417 -3.81 1.17 9.73
CA ASN A 417 -2.75 2.13 10.08
C ASN A 417 -1.97 2.64 8.84
N ASP A 418 -2.25 2.07 7.67
CA ASP A 418 -1.88 2.59 6.35
C ASP A 418 -2.71 3.81 5.92
N GLN A 419 -3.87 4.05 6.55
CA GLN A 419 -4.73 5.19 6.24
C GLN A 419 -4.22 6.51 6.84
N THR A 420 -4.45 7.59 6.09
CA THR A 420 -4.14 8.98 6.45
C THR A 420 -5.32 9.87 6.08
N ILE A 421 -5.58 10.94 6.83
CA ILE A 421 -6.53 11.98 6.41
C ILE A 421 -6.03 12.54 5.07
N GLN A 422 -6.93 12.66 4.09
CA GLN A 422 -6.65 13.37 2.85
C GLN A 422 -7.32 14.74 2.91
N ASP A 423 -6.59 15.79 2.57
CA ASP A 423 -7.17 17.13 2.46
C ASP A 423 -8.37 17.10 1.50
N SER A 424 -9.50 17.65 1.95
CA SER A 424 -10.76 17.66 1.21
C SER A 424 -11.23 19.09 1.01
N VAL A 425 -11.15 19.56 -0.23
CA VAL A 425 -11.61 20.89 -0.64
C VAL A 425 -12.78 20.75 -1.61
N SER A 426 -13.94 21.31 -1.27
CA SER A 426 -15.03 21.52 -2.23
C SER A 426 -14.91 22.88 -2.90
N VAL A 427 -15.37 22.95 -4.16
CA VAL A 427 -15.23 24.08 -5.07
C VAL A 427 -16.58 24.35 -5.73
N SER A 428 -17.15 25.53 -5.48
CA SER A 428 -18.43 25.94 -6.08
C SER A 428 -18.35 27.36 -6.64
N PRO A 429 -18.84 27.62 -7.88
CA PRO A 429 -19.35 26.64 -8.83
C PRO A 429 -18.24 25.89 -9.55
N GLY A 430 -18.47 24.62 -9.87
CA GLY A 430 -17.55 23.81 -10.70
C GLY A 430 -17.47 24.23 -12.18
N ILE A 431 -18.28 25.20 -12.63
CA ILE A 431 -18.27 25.79 -13.97
C ILE A 431 -18.95 27.17 -13.98
N VAL A 432 -18.49 28.08 -14.85
CA VAL A 432 -19.09 29.42 -15.05
C VAL A 432 -19.43 29.60 -16.53
N ASN A 433 -20.71 29.66 -16.87
CA ASN A 433 -21.19 29.83 -18.25
C ASN A 433 -21.92 31.17 -18.41
N ASN A 434 -21.48 32.01 -19.37
CA ASN A 434 -22.13 33.26 -19.79
C ASN A 434 -22.54 34.20 -18.63
N LYS A 435 -21.65 34.40 -17.66
CA LYS A 435 -21.82 35.31 -16.50
C LYS A 435 -20.75 36.40 -16.51
N ASN A 436 -21.11 37.61 -16.13
CA ASN A 436 -20.15 38.72 -15.93
C ASN A 436 -19.56 38.74 -14.51
N ILE A 437 -20.21 38.05 -13.56
CA ILE A 437 -19.82 37.99 -12.16
C ILE A 437 -20.28 36.64 -11.58
N PHE A 438 -19.50 36.08 -10.67
CA PHE A 438 -19.89 34.90 -9.88
C PHE A 438 -19.23 34.91 -8.51
N GLU A 439 -19.75 34.09 -7.61
CA GLU A 439 -19.23 33.88 -6.26
C GLU A 439 -18.47 32.56 -6.27
N LEU A 440 -17.17 32.58 -5.98
CA LEU A 440 -16.35 31.40 -5.78
C LEU A 440 -16.33 31.06 -4.29
N VAL A 441 -16.87 29.91 -3.94
CA VAL A 441 -16.82 29.32 -2.60
C VAL A 441 -15.83 28.17 -2.61
N LEU A 442 -14.80 28.28 -1.78
CA LEU A 442 -13.89 27.17 -1.46
C LEU A 442 -14.17 26.75 -0.02
N THR A 443 -14.35 25.45 0.25
CA THR A 443 -14.47 24.95 1.63
C THR A 443 -13.55 23.76 1.84
N ASN A 444 -12.63 23.90 2.79
CA ASN A 444 -11.93 22.76 3.36
C ASN A 444 -12.78 22.17 4.50
N HIS A 445 -12.85 20.84 4.56
CA HIS A 445 -13.58 20.10 5.59
C HIS A 445 -12.66 19.47 6.65
N GLU A 446 -11.34 19.51 6.44
CA GLU A 446 -10.31 18.86 7.24
C GLU A 446 -9.33 19.89 7.88
N ASN A 447 -8.13 19.45 8.25
CA ASN A 447 -7.06 20.31 8.76
C ASN A 447 -6.70 21.44 7.77
N PRO A 448 -6.32 22.66 8.22
CA PRO A 448 -6.01 23.78 7.34
C PRO A 448 -4.95 23.46 6.26
N VAL A 449 -5.30 23.69 5.00
CA VAL A 449 -4.49 23.34 3.83
C VAL A 449 -4.11 24.61 3.04
N SER A 450 -2.90 24.68 2.47
CA SER A 450 -2.57 25.75 1.53
C SER A 450 -3.17 25.45 0.15
N VAL A 451 -3.86 26.43 -0.40
CA VAL A 451 -4.56 26.36 -1.68
C VAL A 451 -4.02 27.46 -2.60
N ASN A 452 -3.38 27.06 -3.70
CA ASN A 452 -2.97 27.96 -4.78
C ASN A 452 -4.12 28.16 -5.77
N ILE A 453 -4.27 29.38 -6.29
CA ILE A 453 -5.34 29.74 -7.24
C ILE A 453 -4.71 30.46 -8.45
N GLU A 454 -4.64 29.78 -9.59
CA GLU A 454 -4.22 30.36 -10.86
C GLU A 454 -5.44 30.82 -11.67
N ALA A 455 -5.75 32.11 -11.57
CA ALA A 455 -6.83 32.78 -12.32
C ALA A 455 -6.26 33.79 -13.34
N PRO A 456 -5.95 33.38 -14.59
CA PRO A 456 -5.40 34.27 -15.60
C PRO A 456 -6.37 35.41 -15.92
N ASN A 457 -5.86 36.65 -15.89
CA ASN A 457 -6.58 37.92 -16.12
C ASN A 457 -7.40 38.49 -14.95
N PHE A 458 -7.32 37.93 -13.73
CA PHE A 458 -8.14 38.39 -12.58
C PHE A 458 -7.37 39.24 -11.57
N THR A 459 -8.04 40.27 -11.05
CA THR A 459 -7.57 41.08 -9.91
C THR A 459 -8.63 41.07 -8.80
N GLY A 460 -8.41 40.25 -7.77
CA GLY A 460 -9.35 40.12 -6.65
C GLY A 460 -9.29 38.76 -5.95
N LEU A 461 -8.95 37.71 -6.70
CA LEU A 461 -8.59 36.42 -6.12
C LEU A 461 -7.15 36.49 -5.54
N PRO A 462 -6.92 35.93 -4.35
CA PRO A 462 -5.57 35.68 -3.83
C PRO A 462 -4.91 34.55 -4.63
N SER A 463 -3.58 34.59 -4.81
CA SER A 463 -2.84 33.52 -5.51
C SER A 463 -2.57 32.29 -4.63
N GLU A 464 -2.55 32.47 -3.31
CA GLU A 464 -2.37 31.43 -2.29
C GLU A 464 -3.21 31.80 -1.05
N ILE A 465 -3.87 30.83 -0.41
CA ILE A 465 -4.58 30.97 0.87
C ILE A 465 -4.35 29.77 1.78
N GLU A 466 -4.32 30.01 3.09
CA GLU A 466 -4.45 28.96 4.11
C GLU A 466 -5.95 28.75 4.43
N LEU A 467 -6.53 27.66 3.91
CA LEU A 467 -7.96 27.39 3.96
C LEU A 467 -8.31 26.47 5.13
N GLY A 468 -8.69 27.05 6.27
CA GLY A 468 -9.13 26.34 7.49
C GLY A 468 -10.65 26.20 7.64
N GLY A 469 -11.40 26.16 6.54
CA GLY A 469 -12.87 26.15 6.51
C GLY A 469 -13.41 26.71 5.20
N SER A 470 -14.55 27.41 5.23
CA SER A 470 -15.10 28.11 4.05
C SER A 470 -14.46 29.47 3.81
N SER A 471 -14.31 29.86 2.53
CA SER A 471 -13.95 31.20 2.06
C SER A 471 -14.69 31.54 0.77
N GLU A 472 -15.15 32.78 0.68
CA GLU A 472 -16.07 33.28 -0.36
C GLU A 472 -15.42 34.47 -1.11
N PHE A 473 -15.43 34.44 -2.44
CA PHE A 473 -14.80 35.46 -3.29
C PHE A 473 -15.74 35.94 -4.41
N GLU A 474 -16.00 37.24 -4.50
CA GLU A 474 -16.79 37.86 -5.58
C GLU A 474 -15.92 38.12 -6.82
N VAL A 475 -16.02 37.26 -7.83
CA VAL A 475 -15.16 37.26 -9.02
C VAL A 475 -15.83 37.99 -10.18
N ASN A 476 -15.26 39.13 -10.58
CA ASN A 476 -15.75 39.99 -11.66
C ASN A 476 -14.98 39.71 -12.97
N ILE A 477 -15.70 39.34 -14.03
CA ILE A 477 -15.12 38.93 -15.33
C ILE A 477 -14.98 40.14 -16.26
N PRO A 478 -13.80 40.39 -16.88
CA PRO A 478 -13.62 41.53 -17.78
C PRO A 478 -14.43 41.41 -19.08
N GLU A 479 -15.01 42.51 -19.56
CA GLU A 479 -15.90 42.54 -20.74
C GLU A 479 -15.23 42.21 -22.11
N ASN A 480 -13.95 41.79 -22.12
CA ASN A 480 -13.17 41.49 -23.35
C ASN A 480 -12.17 40.32 -23.15
N THR A 481 -12.42 39.38 -22.23
CA THR A 481 -11.64 38.12 -22.15
C THR A 481 -12.26 37.04 -23.04
N GLU A 482 -11.42 36.27 -23.72
CA GLU A 482 -11.77 34.96 -24.27
C GLU A 482 -12.10 33.97 -23.13
N SER A 483 -12.67 32.80 -23.45
CA SER A 483 -12.94 31.76 -22.43
C SER A 483 -11.64 31.23 -21.81
N PHE A 484 -11.63 30.94 -20.51
CA PHE A 484 -10.42 30.61 -19.74
C PHE A 484 -10.71 29.59 -18.60
N GLU A 485 -9.65 29.16 -17.92
CA GLU A 485 -9.71 28.24 -16.77
C GLU A 485 -9.29 28.96 -15.49
N ILE A 486 -9.91 28.66 -14.34
CA ILE A 486 -9.31 28.88 -13.02
C ILE A 486 -8.82 27.54 -12.50
N ASN A 487 -7.53 27.43 -12.22
CA ASN A 487 -6.94 26.24 -11.62
C ASN A 487 -6.82 26.45 -10.11
N ILE A 488 -7.18 25.43 -9.33
CA ILE A 488 -7.10 25.43 -7.86
C ILE A 488 -6.26 24.21 -7.49
N GLU A 489 -5.10 24.42 -6.87
CA GLU A 489 -4.16 23.34 -6.48
C GLU A 489 -3.97 23.30 -4.97
N TYR A 490 -4.00 22.10 -4.38
CA TYR A 490 -3.85 21.87 -2.94
C TYR A 490 -3.22 20.50 -2.70
N SER A 491 -2.19 20.44 -1.85
CA SER A 491 -1.40 19.22 -1.57
C SER A 491 -0.88 18.52 -2.84
N ASN A 492 -1.47 17.40 -3.26
CA ASN A 492 -1.15 16.72 -4.53
C ASN A 492 -2.32 16.72 -5.55
N LYS A 493 -3.41 17.44 -5.24
CA LYS A 493 -4.67 17.47 -5.97
C LYS A 493 -4.86 18.82 -6.68
N SER A 494 -5.74 18.80 -7.68
CA SER A 494 -6.15 19.99 -8.41
C SER A 494 -7.66 19.96 -8.71
N TYR A 495 -8.19 21.13 -9.07
CA TYR A 495 -9.48 21.34 -9.74
C TYR A 495 -9.30 22.36 -10.87
N THR A 496 -10.19 22.30 -11.86
CA THR A 496 -10.30 23.29 -12.94
C THR A 496 -11.75 23.79 -13.00
N ILE A 497 -11.95 25.11 -12.97
CA ILE A 497 -13.25 25.74 -13.24
C ILE A 497 -13.19 26.34 -14.65
N PRO A 498 -13.89 25.77 -15.65
CA PRO A 498 -14.04 26.43 -16.95
C PRO A 498 -14.90 27.69 -16.81
N VAL A 499 -14.42 28.81 -17.36
CA VAL A 499 -15.15 30.07 -17.45
C VAL A 499 -15.37 30.43 -18.92
N ILE A 500 -16.63 30.32 -19.33
CA ILE A 500 -17.04 30.22 -20.73
C ILE A 500 -17.83 31.47 -21.10
N LEU A 501 -17.27 32.23 -22.04
CA LEU A 501 -17.75 33.54 -22.46
C LEU A 501 -18.16 33.57 -23.95
N GLU A 502 -17.86 32.50 -24.67
CA GLU A 502 -18.17 32.32 -26.09
C GLU A 502 -18.97 31.03 -26.34
N VAL A 503 -19.35 30.78 -27.59
CA VAL A 503 -20.06 29.54 -27.98
C VAL A 503 -19.04 28.41 -28.14
N ILE A 504 -19.21 27.33 -27.38
CA ILE A 504 -18.37 26.14 -27.45
C ILE A 504 -18.61 25.41 -28.78
N GLU A 505 -17.53 24.95 -29.44
CA GLU A 505 -17.63 24.11 -30.64
C GLU A 505 -18.15 22.69 -30.32
N GLU A 506 -18.75 22.01 -31.31
CA GLU A 506 -19.25 20.64 -31.10
C GLU A 506 -18.10 19.67 -30.87
N GLY A 507 -17.99 19.14 -29.64
CA GLY A 507 -17.01 18.11 -29.26
C GLY A 507 -15.78 18.64 -28.50
N THR A 508 -15.70 19.94 -28.19
CA THR A 508 -14.68 20.46 -27.26
C THR A 508 -14.89 19.88 -25.86
N VAL A 509 -13.85 19.26 -25.31
CA VAL A 509 -13.78 18.85 -23.90
C VAL A 509 -13.24 20.02 -23.08
N LEU A 510 -13.85 20.32 -21.92
CA LEU A 510 -13.49 21.46 -21.06
C LEU A 510 -12.62 21.07 -19.87
N LEU A 511 -12.76 19.84 -19.37
CA LEU A 511 -11.92 19.31 -18.31
C LEU A 511 -10.56 18.90 -18.90
N PRO A 512 -9.43 19.44 -18.41
CA PRO A 512 -8.12 19.01 -18.89
C PRO A 512 -7.85 17.54 -18.52
N PRO A 513 -6.90 16.86 -19.20
CA PRO A 513 -6.56 15.48 -18.87
C PRO A 513 -6.09 15.35 -17.41
N PRO A 514 -6.37 14.22 -16.73
CA PRO A 514 -5.76 13.87 -15.46
C PRO A 514 -4.23 14.04 -15.49
N ARG A 515 -3.63 14.44 -14.37
CA ARG A 515 -2.18 14.73 -14.31
C ARG A 515 -1.34 13.54 -14.75
N ASP A 516 -1.75 12.33 -14.40
CA ASP A 516 -1.15 11.04 -14.72
C ASP A 516 -1.75 10.37 -15.98
N ALA A 517 -2.49 11.09 -16.82
CA ALA A 517 -3.16 10.50 -18.00
C ALA A 517 -2.20 9.87 -19.03
N LEU A 518 -0.97 10.36 -19.13
CA LEU A 518 0.12 9.71 -19.85
C LEU A 518 0.96 8.87 -18.88
N LYS A 519 1.27 7.62 -19.24
CA LYS A 519 2.07 6.71 -18.39
C LYS A 519 3.09 5.94 -19.22
N PHE A 520 4.34 5.87 -18.76
CA PHE A 520 5.34 4.94 -19.28
C PHE A 520 4.97 3.48 -18.97
N ILE A 521 5.37 2.57 -19.86
CA ILE A 521 5.19 1.11 -19.72
C ILE A 521 6.58 0.50 -19.52
N LEU A 522 6.92 0.16 -18.27
CA LEU A 522 8.24 -0.33 -17.88
C LEU A 522 8.13 -1.41 -16.78
N ASP A 523 9.12 -2.31 -16.73
CA ASP A 523 9.24 -3.35 -15.70
C ASP A 523 9.85 -2.85 -14.36
N LYS A 524 10.38 -1.62 -14.32
CA LYS A 524 11.15 -1.05 -13.18
C LYS A 524 10.94 0.46 -13.07
N ASP A 525 10.78 0.97 -11.85
CA ASP A 525 10.61 2.41 -11.55
C ASP A 525 11.85 3.26 -11.82
N ILE A 526 13.03 2.63 -11.98
CA ILE A 526 14.31 3.30 -12.25
C ILE A 526 15.08 2.50 -13.31
N ILE A 527 15.49 3.18 -14.38
CA ILE A 527 16.34 2.59 -15.44
C ILE A 527 17.81 2.75 -15.05
N ASN A 528 18.37 1.74 -14.38
CA ASN A 528 19.80 1.67 -14.07
C ASN A 528 20.53 0.77 -15.09
N LEU A 529 21.59 1.29 -15.72
CA LEU A 529 22.37 0.53 -16.70
C LEU A 529 23.89 0.72 -16.52
N THR A 530 24.65 -0.31 -16.86
CA THR A 530 26.11 -0.25 -17.04
C THR A 530 26.49 -0.90 -18.36
N ALA A 531 27.31 -0.24 -19.18
CA ALA A 531 27.71 -0.69 -20.51
C ALA A 531 29.16 -0.28 -20.84
N ASN A 532 29.72 -0.79 -21.95
CA ASN A 532 31.02 -0.34 -22.40
C ASN A 532 30.94 1.07 -22.98
N ARG A 533 31.93 1.92 -22.70
CA ARG A 533 32.00 3.27 -23.28
C ARG A 533 32.09 3.31 -24.82
N ARG A 534 32.32 2.18 -25.50
CA ARG A 534 32.33 2.04 -26.96
C ARG A 534 31.09 1.37 -27.56
N ASP A 535 30.15 0.93 -26.73
CA ASP A 535 28.91 0.28 -27.21
C ASP A 535 27.89 1.34 -27.59
N VAL A 536 27.14 1.08 -28.68
CA VAL A 536 25.91 1.79 -29.01
C VAL A 536 24.78 0.88 -28.57
N LEU A 537 23.86 1.42 -27.78
CA LEU A 537 22.72 0.67 -27.26
C LEU A 537 21.45 1.15 -27.97
N PHE A 538 20.53 0.23 -28.22
CA PHE A 538 19.24 0.50 -28.84
C PHE A 538 18.15 -0.13 -28.00
N ASP A 539 17.07 0.62 -27.75
CA ASP A 539 15.90 0.15 -27.01
C ASP A 539 14.65 0.93 -27.44
N GLU A 540 13.47 0.54 -26.96
CA GLU A 540 12.19 1.15 -27.30
C GLU A 540 11.41 1.53 -26.04
N ILE A 541 11.28 2.83 -25.74
CA ILE A 541 10.38 3.25 -24.66
C ILE A 541 8.95 3.26 -25.17
N SER A 542 8.05 2.64 -24.41
CA SER A 542 6.62 2.62 -24.68
C SER A 542 5.86 3.39 -23.60
N PHE A 543 4.77 4.05 -24.00
CA PHE A 543 3.91 4.82 -23.12
C PHE A 543 2.47 4.84 -23.66
N THR A 544 1.49 5.01 -22.79
CA THR A 544 0.07 4.98 -23.14
C THR A 544 -0.67 6.22 -22.65
N ASN A 545 -1.71 6.58 -23.39
CA ASN A 545 -2.75 7.51 -22.93
C ASN A 545 -3.86 6.70 -22.24
N SER A 546 -3.92 6.76 -20.91
CA SER A 546 -4.95 6.09 -20.10
C SER A 546 -6.23 6.91 -19.92
N TRP A 547 -6.39 8.06 -20.59
CA TRP A 547 -7.61 8.87 -20.55
C TRP A 547 -8.59 8.47 -21.68
N ASP A 548 -9.89 8.66 -21.44
CA ASP A 548 -10.99 8.36 -22.38
C ASP A 548 -11.01 9.25 -23.65
N PHE A 549 -10.07 10.19 -23.77
CA PHE A 549 -10.02 11.20 -24.82
C PHE A 549 -8.59 11.41 -25.33
N ASN A 550 -8.48 11.97 -26.53
CA ASN A 550 -7.20 12.13 -27.21
C ASN A 550 -6.37 13.26 -26.56
N ILE A 551 -5.08 13.01 -26.31
CA ILE A 551 -4.16 14.01 -25.74
C ILE A 551 -3.28 14.58 -26.85
N GLY A 552 -3.34 15.91 -27.02
CA GLY A 552 -2.56 16.64 -28.03
C GLY A 552 -1.26 17.24 -27.50
N ASN A 553 -0.33 17.54 -28.42
CA ASN A 553 0.95 18.19 -28.15
C ASN A 553 1.78 17.48 -27.05
N VAL A 554 1.93 16.16 -27.18
CA VAL A 554 2.75 15.36 -26.27
C VAL A 554 4.21 15.44 -26.69
N SER A 555 5.12 15.47 -25.71
CA SER A 555 6.57 15.57 -25.94
C SER A 555 7.37 14.76 -24.93
N ILE A 556 8.54 14.30 -25.32
CA ILE A 556 9.50 13.59 -24.46
C ILE A 556 10.73 14.49 -24.28
N ILE A 557 11.09 14.75 -23.03
CA ILE A 557 12.17 15.67 -22.65
C ILE A 557 13.20 14.91 -21.83
N LEU A 558 14.42 14.83 -22.35
CA LEU A 558 15.58 14.34 -21.61
C LEU A 558 16.14 15.44 -20.71
N THR A 559 16.43 15.10 -19.45
CA THR A 559 16.91 16.05 -18.43
C THR A 559 18.24 15.62 -17.82
N GLY A 560 18.84 16.49 -16.99
CA GLY A 560 20.17 16.26 -16.43
C GLY A 560 21.24 16.35 -17.53
N ASN A 561 22.05 15.29 -17.68
CA ASN A 561 22.96 15.12 -18.81
C ASN A 561 22.60 13.92 -19.71
N LEU A 562 21.39 13.35 -19.59
CA LEU A 562 20.93 12.28 -20.48
C LEU A 562 20.81 12.74 -21.94
N ASN A 563 20.49 14.01 -22.16
CA ASN A 563 20.46 14.66 -23.47
C ASN A 563 21.84 14.84 -24.13
N GLU A 564 22.93 14.52 -23.44
CA GLU A 564 24.29 14.49 -24.01
C GLU A 564 24.65 13.10 -24.58
N ILE A 565 23.85 12.07 -24.32
CA ILE A 565 24.20 10.67 -24.63
C ILE A 565 23.04 9.81 -25.17
N ILE A 566 21.78 10.25 -25.05
CA ILE A 566 20.60 9.58 -25.60
C ILE A 566 20.02 10.43 -26.74
N GLU A 567 19.83 9.79 -27.90
CA GLU A 567 19.05 10.30 -29.03
C GLU A 567 17.69 9.59 -29.08
N LEU A 568 16.61 10.35 -29.28
CA LEU A 568 15.25 9.83 -29.50
C LEU A 568 14.90 9.95 -30.98
N LYS A 569 14.30 8.91 -31.56
CA LYS A 569 13.84 8.88 -32.95
C LYS A 569 12.68 9.83 -33.22
N GLU A 570 11.76 9.93 -32.26
CA GLU A 570 10.61 10.84 -32.26
C GLU A 570 10.38 11.33 -30.83
N ASP A 571 10.45 12.65 -30.62
CA ASP A 571 10.35 13.33 -29.33
C ASP A 571 9.01 14.05 -29.12
N ARG A 572 8.12 14.04 -30.13
CA ARG A 572 6.90 14.86 -30.21
C ARG A 572 5.80 14.14 -30.96
N PHE A 573 4.58 14.24 -30.43
CA PHE A 573 3.39 13.60 -30.98
C PHE A 573 2.24 14.61 -30.95
N ASP A 574 1.73 14.98 -32.13
CA ASP A 574 0.66 15.97 -32.27
C ASP A 574 -0.62 15.55 -31.54
N LEU A 575 -0.92 14.24 -31.55
CA LEU A 575 -2.10 13.63 -30.96
C LEU A 575 -1.84 12.15 -30.59
N ILE A 576 -2.30 11.71 -29.43
CA ILE A 576 -2.37 10.31 -29.00
C ILE A 576 -3.84 9.97 -28.70
N GLY A 577 -4.38 8.88 -29.25
CA GLY A 577 -5.76 8.48 -29.05
C GLY A 577 -6.06 7.93 -27.66
N SER A 578 -7.34 7.89 -27.28
CA SER A 578 -7.81 7.23 -26.05
C SER A 578 -7.38 5.77 -26.00
N GLY A 579 -6.62 5.36 -24.99
CA GLY A 579 -6.14 3.98 -24.82
C GLY A 579 -5.04 3.55 -25.80
N ASP A 580 -4.55 4.45 -26.67
CA ASP A 580 -3.42 4.14 -27.55
C ASP A 580 -2.14 3.92 -26.75
N THR A 581 -1.28 3.04 -27.25
CA THR A 581 0.11 2.89 -26.82
C THR A 581 1.02 3.33 -27.95
N ILE A 582 1.96 4.22 -27.64
CA ILE A 582 2.97 4.76 -28.55
C ILE A 582 4.34 4.30 -28.08
N SER A 583 5.22 4.02 -29.03
CA SER A 583 6.58 3.52 -28.79
C SER A 583 7.56 4.33 -29.63
N THR A 584 8.73 4.67 -29.07
CA THR A 584 9.78 5.40 -29.78
C THR A 584 11.15 4.77 -29.51
N GLU A 585 11.94 4.62 -30.57
CA GLU A 585 13.29 4.05 -30.51
C GLU A 585 14.25 5.08 -29.87
N LEU A 586 15.01 4.65 -28.87
CA LEU A 586 16.08 5.39 -28.24
C LEU A 586 17.44 4.79 -28.66
N THR A 587 18.43 5.64 -28.88
CA THR A 587 19.83 5.24 -29.13
C THR A 587 20.72 5.87 -28.08
N ILE A 588 21.54 5.07 -27.39
CA ILE A 588 22.50 5.54 -26.39
C ILE A 588 23.92 5.43 -26.93
N ASN A 589 24.74 6.47 -26.72
CA ASN A 589 26.16 6.52 -27.07
C ASN A 589 26.44 6.26 -28.58
N SER A 590 25.65 6.90 -29.44
CA SER A 590 25.75 6.84 -30.91
C SER A 590 27.18 7.03 -31.44
N GLU A 591 27.93 7.99 -30.88
CA GLU A 591 29.31 8.33 -31.25
C GLU A 591 30.40 7.39 -30.66
N ARG A 592 30.02 6.46 -29.76
CA ARG A 592 30.91 5.45 -29.15
C ARG A 592 32.09 6.00 -28.33
N ASP A 593 31.97 7.21 -27.80
CA ASP A 593 33.06 7.89 -27.09
C ASP A 593 32.77 8.27 -25.63
N ALA A 594 31.60 7.89 -25.10
CA ALA A 594 31.10 8.15 -23.74
C ALA A 594 32.18 8.34 -22.67
N GLY A 595 32.01 9.35 -21.83
CA GLY A 595 32.89 9.61 -20.69
C GLY A 595 32.76 8.53 -19.62
N LEU A 596 33.84 8.32 -18.85
CA LEU A 596 33.85 7.46 -17.66
C LEU A 596 33.18 8.15 -16.46
N ASN A 597 31.98 8.67 -16.69
CA ASN A 597 31.16 9.45 -15.76
C ASN A 597 29.73 8.89 -15.76
N PHE A 598 28.98 9.15 -14.70
CA PHE A 598 27.54 8.89 -14.70
C PHE A 598 26.81 9.90 -15.59
N TYR A 599 25.91 9.40 -16.44
CA TYR A 599 24.88 10.21 -17.07
C TYR A 599 23.57 9.93 -16.33
N GLN A 600 22.94 10.97 -15.80
CA GLN A 600 21.79 10.85 -14.90
C GLN A 600 20.75 11.94 -15.17
N GLY A 601 19.49 11.62 -14.95
CA GLY A 601 18.37 12.53 -15.09
C GLY A 601 17.04 11.78 -15.17
N PHE A 602 16.07 12.39 -15.82
CA PHE A 602 14.76 11.80 -16.10
C PHE A 602 14.47 11.85 -17.61
N ILE A 603 13.81 10.80 -18.10
CA ILE A 603 13.00 10.87 -19.32
C ILE A 603 11.63 11.38 -18.88
N VAL A 604 11.20 12.55 -19.37
CA VAL A 604 9.95 13.21 -18.96
C VAL A 604 8.97 13.24 -20.13
N LEU A 605 7.84 12.56 -20.00
CA LEU A 605 6.73 12.59 -20.94
C LEU A 605 5.75 13.68 -20.52
N LYS A 606 5.47 14.66 -21.39
CA LYS A 606 4.70 15.85 -21.01
C LYS A 606 3.83 16.42 -22.13
N SER A 607 2.61 16.84 -21.78
CA SER A 607 1.76 17.75 -22.57
C SER A 607 1.54 19.08 -21.83
N ALA A 608 0.51 19.86 -22.22
CA ALA A 608 0.15 21.09 -21.53
C ALA A 608 -0.31 20.88 -20.06
N LYS A 609 -0.93 19.73 -19.74
CA LYS A 609 -1.62 19.49 -18.44
C LYS A 609 -1.31 18.13 -17.78
N THR A 610 -0.77 17.15 -18.52
CA THR A 610 -0.33 15.86 -17.96
C THR A 610 1.18 15.69 -18.08
N VAL A 611 1.78 14.99 -17.11
CA VAL A 611 3.22 14.72 -17.06
C VAL A 611 3.51 13.41 -16.31
N ASP A 612 4.43 12.62 -16.84
CA ASP A 612 5.05 11.45 -16.21
C ASP A 612 6.59 11.52 -16.40
N SER A 613 7.36 10.89 -15.53
CA SER A 613 8.82 10.97 -15.55
C SER A 613 9.53 9.79 -14.93
N VAL A 614 10.41 9.13 -15.69
CA VAL A 614 11.20 7.98 -15.24
C VAL A 614 12.65 8.40 -15.01
N PRO A 615 13.21 8.18 -13.80
CA PRO A 615 14.63 8.39 -13.54
C PRO A 615 15.49 7.34 -14.26
N MET A 616 16.61 7.78 -14.83
CA MET A 616 17.55 6.94 -15.57
C MET A 616 18.99 7.29 -15.20
N ILE A 617 19.80 6.26 -14.96
CA ILE A 617 21.22 6.36 -14.62
C ILE A 617 22.02 5.40 -15.51
N LEU A 618 22.96 5.96 -16.26
CA LEU A 618 23.89 5.25 -17.12
C LEU A 618 25.31 5.36 -16.55
N ASN A 619 25.97 4.22 -16.40
CA ASN A 619 27.39 4.11 -16.10
C ASN A 619 28.13 3.53 -17.33
N PHE A 620 29.25 4.14 -17.72
CA PHE A 620 30.05 3.68 -18.84
C PHE A 620 31.45 3.28 -18.38
N GLU A 621 31.80 2.01 -18.60
CA GLU A 621 33.04 1.42 -18.12
C GLU A 621 34.06 1.22 -19.25
N GLU A 622 35.34 1.13 -18.88
CA GLU A 622 36.44 0.91 -19.81
C GLU A 622 36.63 -0.59 -20.07
N GLY A 623 36.41 -1.03 -21.31
CA GLY A 623 36.48 -2.44 -21.66
C GLY A 623 37.87 -3.05 -21.53
N GLU A 624 37.92 -4.28 -21.04
CA GLU A 624 39.10 -5.14 -21.19
C GLU A 624 39.45 -5.26 -22.69
N THR A 625 40.61 -4.72 -23.06
CA THR A 625 41.15 -4.93 -24.40
C THR A 625 41.58 -6.39 -24.51
N ALA A 626 40.81 -7.19 -25.25
CA ALA A 626 41.14 -8.58 -25.55
C ALA A 626 42.60 -8.68 -26.05
N ALA A 627 43.44 -9.36 -25.26
CA ALA A 627 44.87 -9.41 -25.50
C ALA A 627 45.22 -10.33 -26.67
N ASP A 628 46.25 -9.93 -27.42
CA ASP A 628 46.81 -10.69 -28.54
C ASP A 628 47.65 -11.87 -28.03
N GLU A 629 47.06 -13.08 -27.99
CA GLU A 629 47.82 -14.33 -27.84
C GLU A 629 47.82 -15.15 -29.14
N GLY A 630 48.98 -15.15 -29.80
CA GLY A 630 49.18 -15.82 -31.09
C GLY A 630 49.59 -17.29 -30.99
N ALA A 631 48.98 -18.09 -31.87
CA ALA A 631 49.39 -19.40 -32.40
C ALA A 631 50.63 -20.14 -31.82
N THR A 632 50.40 -21.39 -31.40
CA THR A 632 51.37 -22.49 -31.55
C THR A 632 50.67 -23.77 -32.03
N ASP A 633 51.20 -24.41 -33.07
CA ASP A 633 50.70 -25.69 -33.61
C ASP A 633 51.02 -26.91 -32.74
N ALA A 634 50.13 -27.90 -32.73
CA ALA A 634 50.45 -29.32 -32.57
C ALA A 634 49.39 -30.20 -33.26
N MET A 635 49.78 -31.38 -33.76
CA MET A 635 48.97 -32.24 -34.63
C MET A 635 48.48 -33.54 -33.96
N ASP A 636 47.50 -34.16 -34.64
CA ASP A 636 47.32 -35.61 -34.88
C ASP A 636 46.49 -36.52 -33.94
N VAL A 637 46.03 -37.61 -34.60
CA VAL A 637 45.50 -38.91 -34.13
C VAL A 637 43.96 -39.06 -33.99
N GLU A 638 43.41 -39.78 -35.00
CA GLU A 638 42.43 -40.90 -35.00
C GLU A 638 41.29 -40.94 -33.95
N ALA A 639 39.99 -41.13 -34.25
CA ALA A 639 39.22 -41.91 -35.26
C ALA A 639 38.84 -43.37 -34.88
N GLU A 640 37.55 -43.59 -34.54
CA GLU A 640 36.70 -44.81 -34.64
C GLU A 640 35.24 -44.31 -34.45
N ASN A 641 34.19 -44.77 -35.18
CA ASN A 641 33.45 -46.05 -35.12
C ASN A 641 32.79 -46.33 -33.74
N GLU A 642 31.58 -46.88 -33.59
CA GLU A 642 30.67 -47.55 -34.56
C GLU A 642 29.18 -47.54 -34.08
N GLU A 643 28.26 -47.96 -34.97
CA GLU A 643 26.88 -48.50 -34.81
C GLU A 643 25.86 -47.86 -33.80
N THR A 644 24.60 -47.54 -34.15
CA THR A 644 23.49 -48.28 -34.81
C THR A 644 22.78 -49.30 -33.92
N ILE A 645 21.50 -49.05 -33.59
CA ILE A 645 20.48 -50.07 -33.28
C ILE A 645 19.16 -49.66 -33.96
N GLU A 646 18.52 -50.61 -34.67
CA GLU A 646 17.23 -50.43 -35.34
C GLU A 646 16.04 -51.01 -34.54
N GLU A 647 14.83 -50.61 -34.97
CA GLU A 647 13.50 -51.23 -34.85
C GLU A 647 13.22 -52.41 -33.87
N THR A 648 12.03 -52.41 -33.25
CA THR A 648 11.00 -53.39 -33.66
C THR A 648 9.54 -53.04 -33.35
N VAL A 649 8.77 -52.99 -34.44
CA VAL A 649 7.32 -52.94 -34.64
C VAL A 649 6.47 -53.90 -33.77
N SER A 650 5.28 -53.45 -33.31
CA SER A 650 4.05 -54.26 -33.48
C SER A 650 2.72 -53.48 -33.48
N THR A 651 1.85 -53.86 -34.41
CA THR A 651 0.45 -53.48 -34.69
C THR A 651 -0.57 -53.94 -33.62
N THR A 652 -1.89 -53.64 -33.65
CA THR A 652 -2.90 -53.26 -34.69
C THR A 652 -4.08 -52.52 -33.98
N SER A 653 -5.23 -52.07 -34.52
CA SER A 653 -5.92 -52.12 -35.84
C SER A 653 -7.11 -51.15 -35.92
N SER A 654 -7.42 -50.64 -37.14
CA SER A 654 -8.75 -50.15 -37.60
C SER A 654 -9.30 -48.83 -36.98
N GLN A 655 -10.18 -48.03 -37.63
CA GLN A 655 -11.01 -48.23 -38.83
C GLN A 655 -10.84 -47.12 -39.92
N GLU A 656 -11.59 -47.25 -41.02
CA GLU A 656 -11.58 -46.40 -42.22
C GLU A 656 -12.52 -45.17 -42.13
N GLU A 657 -12.22 -44.10 -42.89
CA GLU A 657 -13.23 -43.40 -43.72
C GLU A 657 -12.57 -42.57 -44.84
N GLU A 658 -13.21 -42.42 -46.00
CA GLU A 658 -12.66 -41.73 -47.18
C GLU A 658 -12.67 -40.20 -47.07
N LYS A 659 -11.53 -39.52 -47.27
CA LYS A 659 -11.48 -38.09 -47.64
C LYS A 659 -10.44 -37.79 -48.72
N GLY A 660 -10.79 -36.84 -49.60
CA GLY A 660 -10.05 -36.55 -50.83
C GLY A 660 -8.65 -35.98 -50.60
N SER A 661 -7.71 -36.35 -51.48
CA SER A 661 -6.29 -36.00 -51.36
C SER A 661 -6.02 -34.49 -51.48
N LEU A 662 -5.55 -33.89 -50.38
CA LEU A 662 -4.98 -32.54 -50.31
C LEU A 662 -3.45 -32.54 -50.43
N TRP A 663 -2.87 -33.52 -51.14
CA TRP A 663 -1.41 -33.70 -51.27
C TRP A 663 -0.66 -32.44 -51.79
N TRP A 664 -1.32 -31.61 -52.61
CA TRP A 664 -0.76 -30.35 -53.10
C TRP A 664 -0.50 -29.30 -51.99
N LEU A 665 -1.19 -29.41 -50.85
CA LEU A 665 -1.07 -28.47 -49.73
C LEU A 665 0.23 -28.70 -48.95
N TRP A 666 0.70 -29.96 -48.86
CA TRP A 666 2.02 -30.30 -48.32
C TRP A 666 3.18 -29.75 -49.17
N LEU A 667 3.03 -29.71 -50.50
CA LEU A 667 4.02 -29.09 -51.39
C LEU A 667 4.18 -27.58 -51.12
N LEU A 668 3.09 -26.88 -50.79
CA LEU A 668 3.14 -25.47 -50.37
C LEU A 668 3.84 -25.27 -49.03
N ILE A 669 3.57 -26.14 -48.04
CA ILE A 669 4.22 -26.10 -46.72
C ILE A 669 5.73 -26.34 -46.86
N ILE A 670 6.15 -27.32 -47.65
CA ILE A 670 7.58 -27.61 -47.90
C ILE A 670 8.25 -26.43 -48.61
N LEU A 671 7.59 -25.82 -49.62
CA LEU A 671 8.11 -24.62 -50.29
C LEU A 671 8.28 -23.45 -49.32
N MET A 672 7.30 -23.23 -48.44
CA MET A 672 7.35 -22.18 -47.41
C MET A 672 8.49 -22.41 -46.41
N ILE A 673 8.70 -23.64 -45.95
CA ILE A 673 9.82 -24.00 -45.05
C ILE A 673 11.17 -23.76 -45.74
N VAL A 674 11.31 -24.13 -47.03
CA VAL A 674 12.54 -23.86 -47.80
C VAL A 674 12.77 -22.36 -47.99
N VAL A 675 11.73 -21.56 -48.21
CA VAL A 675 11.84 -20.09 -48.28
C VAL A 675 12.22 -19.49 -46.92
N ILE A 676 11.63 -19.95 -45.82
CA ILE A 676 11.98 -19.50 -44.46
C ILE A 676 13.43 -19.84 -44.14
N ALA A 677 13.87 -21.08 -44.40
CA ALA A 677 15.26 -21.49 -44.21
C ALA A 677 16.23 -20.66 -45.08
N PHE A 678 15.87 -20.41 -46.35
CA PHE A 678 16.67 -19.58 -47.26
C PHE A 678 16.77 -18.11 -46.81
N LEU A 679 15.72 -17.57 -46.19
CA LEU A 679 15.74 -16.23 -45.58
C LEU A 679 16.60 -16.20 -44.30
N PHE A 680 16.50 -17.23 -43.46
CA PHE A 680 17.28 -17.36 -42.22
C PHE A 680 18.79 -17.44 -42.52
N PHE A 681 19.19 -18.31 -43.45
CA PHE A 681 20.59 -18.49 -43.84
C PHE A 681 21.19 -17.32 -44.63
N ARG A 682 20.44 -16.26 -44.94
CA ARG A 682 20.95 -15.09 -45.69
C ARG A 682 21.32 -13.88 -44.84
N ARG A 683 21.09 -13.89 -43.52
CA ARG A 683 21.58 -12.85 -42.61
C ARG A 683 22.90 -13.26 -41.97
N LYS A 684 24.02 -12.79 -42.54
CA LYS A 684 25.25 -12.61 -41.75
C LYS A 684 24.95 -11.54 -40.69
N LYS A 685 24.81 -11.92 -39.42
CA LYS A 685 24.82 -10.96 -38.30
C LYS A 685 26.25 -10.44 -38.12
N VAL A 686 26.39 -9.12 -38.04
CA VAL A 686 27.42 -8.49 -37.20
C VAL A 686 26.90 -8.59 -35.75
N ILE A 687 27.80 -8.62 -34.77
CA ILE A 687 27.39 -8.61 -33.36
C ILE A 687 26.91 -7.21 -33.01
N THR A 688 25.68 -7.14 -32.51
CA THR A 688 25.02 -5.99 -31.89
C THR A 688 24.18 -6.57 -30.76
N GLU A 689 24.43 -6.12 -29.54
CA GLU A 689 23.75 -6.61 -28.34
C GLU A 689 22.47 -5.79 -28.09
N ASP A 690 21.56 -6.36 -27.31
CA ASP A 690 20.15 -5.95 -27.17
C ASP A 690 19.90 -5.53 -25.71
N LEU A 691 19.29 -4.36 -25.48
CA LEU A 691 19.15 -3.84 -24.11
C LEU A 691 18.21 -4.69 -23.25
N GLY A 692 17.30 -5.43 -23.88
CA GLY A 692 16.41 -6.39 -23.23
C GLY A 692 17.10 -7.58 -22.57
N ASP A 693 18.40 -7.81 -22.82
CA ASP A 693 19.23 -8.80 -22.10
C ASP A 693 19.89 -8.21 -20.82
N TYR A 694 19.98 -6.89 -20.70
CA TYR A 694 20.45 -6.21 -19.48
C TYR A 694 19.31 -5.93 -18.49
N ILE A 695 18.10 -5.60 -18.99
CA ILE A 695 16.93 -5.29 -18.14
C ILE A 695 16.47 -6.50 -17.30
N LYS A 696 16.76 -7.73 -17.75
CA LYS A 696 16.41 -9.00 -17.06
C LYS A 696 17.40 -9.43 -15.97
N LYS A 697 18.34 -8.56 -15.57
CA LYS A 697 19.18 -8.69 -14.37
C LYS A 697 18.80 -7.66 -13.31
#